data_AF-A0A4Y6KX49-F1
#
_entry.id   AF-A0A4Y6KX49-F1
#
_cell.length_a   1.000
_cell.length_b   1.000
_cell.length_c   1.000
_cell.angle_alpha   90.00
_cell.angle_beta   90.00
_cell.angle_gamma   90.00
#
_symmetry.space_group_name_H-M   'P 1'
#
loop_
_entity.id
_entity.type
_entity.pdbx_description
1 polymer ?
#
loop_
_entity_poly.entity_id
_entity_poly.type
_entity_poly.pdbx_seq_one_letter_code
_entity_poly.pdbx_strand_id
1 'polypeptide(L)'
;MGGWHSEHGEFRSREGRVSLRILSLFVRYGDADYKGAYQALMDFYAGMPEVSVESVLIDTALAHDVKAWIGRRTLMLAGDNRRREFSGWDTAIEHCRKRFADFDLVHLVTSAFQNEYNGFYPLICREMLDYVQATPQVMLAHVDAYPERVRLYGRSFQTWGCSKFLFARPADILALGSLVGPFDEPDFFPAGRTEPFNADAPLSENYARFLLDWLTGSGLPHGQWHSVFRYADENVQKFRAKALSILDEHNLSLRIRESGVRIVDYTWWHANRHRIGDLVPPDELIQVQERNRYLFGSPIVEGQALRQAPFPQKAGIAALLEDEDDELFTGGLGRALLAGVAMPHELTPAGACIARAGMLIKVGYRFSARQLKWLAEVSEELVQDAPLPITRGLHAVWLARDDLHRSLNLDTAEGREALVVWWSRQHREEVDLCVLMPERVLGEPAATLEQDAPLPLTRGLHAEWLSRPDLRQALDLGSAEGRKALVVWWVRENTQDAGLRSLIPESALSEPDARLEQDAPLPLTRGLHAMWLARDDLQQSMDLGTAEGRRALVAWWSRERRNDPALRALIAESVLSEPDARLEQDAPLPLTRGLHAEWLARHDLQQSMDLGTAEGRRALVAWWSRERRNDPALRALIAESVLSEPDARLEQDAPLPLTRGLHAEWLARHDLQQSMDLGTAEGRRALVAWWSRERRNDPALRALIAESVLSEPDARLEQDAPLPLTRGLHAEWLAREDLQRVFDLAAKAGREALSVWWYVTHRDDAFIRELVRLEVMEEVMPLLVQDEGRPITRAEYLLWISREDLRVAFDVKQRVGRKAYSEWLLGYGAGESTVQGERDAASSPTVSSGPTKGAGFAEGGVNVIGYGRGEFGIGEDVRMAVRALSCIDIGTCVPRIPLRVAARQEDVSLRAYEVPRPLFRTNLICMPHYETLRLLAATGHSILDERYNIGFWQWELPRFPAPMRCALDLVDEIWSASSFTAEAMRAVTDKPVIRMPMVATLPAPERKWSRSDFCLNEGEFIFLTVLDGNSSLKRKNPLAAVRAFTAAFPKSKHVRLVVKAMNVSEAQLEWRSVVEHAARDDRISLIVETMTKDKLLGLQSVCDCFVSLHRSEGFGRNIAEAMLLGKPVIVSDYSGNRDFTTEKTAFLVQGRTIPLAQGDYAFGEGQVWFDPDVGAAAEAFHRCLDQAESRMSIAAAGRAFVHARYSPEAVGAAYAKRLAHVNAS
;
A
#
# COMPACT_ATOMS: atom_id res chain seq x y z
N MET A 1 -5.43 -64.23 -0.96
CA MET A 1 -6.82 -64.28 -1.44
C MET A 1 -7.75 -64.43 -0.26
N GLY A 2 -8.37 -63.34 0.20
CA GLY A 2 -9.49 -63.39 1.15
C GLY A 2 -10.64 -62.63 0.51
N GLY A 3 -11.58 -63.36 -0.09
CA GLY A 3 -12.72 -62.78 -0.81
C GLY A 3 -13.69 -62.11 0.15
N TRP A 4 -14.34 -61.03 -0.32
CA TRP A 4 -15.54 -60.49 0.32
C TRP A 4 -16.59 -61.61 0.35
N HIS A 5 -16.94 -62.13 1.53
CA HIS A 5 -17.98 -63.14 1.64
C HIS A 5 -19.34 -62.49 1.34
N SER A 6 -19.92 -62.84 0.18
CA SER A 6 -21.30 -62.51 -0.17
C SER A 6 -22.26 -63.44 0.59
N GLU A 7 -22.60 -63.12 1.82
CA GLU A 7 -23.82 -63.67 2.43
C GLU A 7 -25.02 -62.92 1.83
N HIS A 8 -25.60 -63.47 0.76
CA HIS A 8 -26.92 -63.10 0.28
C HIS A 8 -27.98 -63.59 1.29
N GLY A 9 -28.10 -62.89 2.42
CA GLY A 9 -29.21 -63.04 3.35
C GLY A 9 -30.12 -61.82 3.27
N GLU A 10 -31.38 -62.01 2.87
CA GLU A 10 -32.42 -60.98 3.01
C GLU A 10 -32.50 -60.55 4.49
N PHE A 11 -31.97 -59.38 4.83
CA PHE A 11 -32.17 -58.76 6.14
C PHE A 11 -33.60 -58.24 6.22
N ARG A 12 -34.51 -59.06 6.76
CA ARG A 12 -35.85 -58.62 7.18
C ARG A 12 -35.76 -58.09 8.60
N SER A 13 -36.21 -56.86 8.84
CA SER A 13 -36.39 -56.34 10.20
C SER A 13 -37.40 -57.22 10.97
N ARG A 14 -37.44 -57.12 12.32
CA ARG A 14 -38.45 -57.80 13.16
C ARG A 14 -39.91 -57.51 12.75
N GLU A 15 -40.12 -56.53 11.85
CA GLU A 15 -41.43 -56.09 11.32
C GLU A 15 -41.61 -56.37 9.81
N GLY A 16 -40.68 -57.07 9.14
CA GLY A 16 -40.86 -57.54 7.77
C GLY A 16 -40.62 -56.51 6.64
N ARG A 17 -40.02 -55.34 6.92
CA ARG A 17 -39.58 -54.37 5.89
C ARG A 17 -38.19 -54.73 5.34
N VAL A 18 -38.00 -54.55 4.02
CA VAL A 18 -36.72 -54.74 3.31
C VAL A 18 -35.73 -53.66 3.72
N SER A 19 -34.53 -54.07 4.15
CA SER A 19 -33.47 -53.15 4.53
C SER A 19 -32.82 -52.49 3.30
N LEU A 20 -32.61 -51.17 3.34
CA LEU A 20 -31.93 -50.43 2.26
C LEU A 20 -30.43 -50.64 2.36
N ARG A 21 -29.79 -51.05 1.25
CA ARG A 21 -28.34 -51.34 1.24
C ARG A 21 -27.57 -50.14 0.73
N ILE A 22 -26.62 -49.66 1.54
CA ILE A 22 -25.78 -48.50 1.21
C ILE A 22 -24.32 -48.91 1.16
N LEU A 23 -23.63 -48.51 0.10
CA LEU A 23 -22.17 -48.55 0.02
C LEU A 23 -21.61 -47.18 0.43
N SER A 24 -20.94 -47.13 1.58
CA SER A 24 -20.30 -45.90 2.07
C SER A 24 -18.83 -45.86 1.66
N LEU A 25 -18.45 -44.88 0.84
CA LEU A 25 -17.08 -44.60 0.45
C LEU A 25 -16.52 -43.49 1.34
N PHE A 26 -15.88 -43.88 2.44
CA PHE A 26 -15.36 -42.98 3.46
C PHE A 26 -13.88 -42.67 3.24
N VAL A 27 -13.56 -41.42 2.94
CA VAL A 27 -12.16 -40.99 2.70
C VAL A 27 -11.62 -40.13 3.84
N ARG A 28 -10.36 -40.36 4.23
CA ARG A 28 -9.62 -39.58 5.23
C ARG A 28 -8.14 -39.47 4.86
N TYR A 29 -7.43 -38.54 5.51
CA TYR A 29 -5.98 -38.45 5.48
C TYR A 29 -5.42 -38.67 6.89
N GLY A 30 -5.09 -39.92 7.22
CA GLY A 30 -4.79 -40.32 8.59
C GLY A 30 -5.96 -40.06 9.55
N ASP A 31 -5.70 -40.12 10.85
CA ASP A 31 -6.72 -39.98 11.91
C ASP A 31 -6.44 -38.81 12.88
N ALA A 32 -5.51 -37.91 12.53
CA ALA A 32 -5.04 -36.86 13.42
C ALA A 32 -6.07 -35.72 13.59
N ASP A 33 -6.63 -35.21 12.49
CA ASP A 33 -7.50 -34.02 12.51
C ASP A 33 -8.96 -34.35 12.90
N TYR A 34 -9.41 -35.59 12.65
CA TYR A 34 -10.80 -36.03 12.84
C TYR A 34 -10.86 -37.41 13.50
N LYS A 35 -10.23 -37.50 14.68
CA LYS A 35 -10.13 -38.75 15.43
C LYS A 35 -11.53 -39.28 15.76
N GLY A 36 -11.79 -40.52 15.36
CA GLY A 36 -13.08 -41.18 15.60
C GLY A 36 -14.19 -40.83 14.62
N ALA A 37 -13.93 -40.08 13.54
CA ALA A 37 -14.93 -39.73 12.54
C ALA A 37 -15.64 -40.95 11.93
N TYR A 38 -14.90 -42.04 11.65
CA TYR A 38 -15.50 -43.25 11.14
C TYR A 38 -16.46 -43.90 12.15
N GLN A 39 -16.13 -43.88 13.44
CA GLN A 39 -17.03 -44.37 14.49
C GLN A 39 -18.30 -43.51 14.56
N ALA A 40 -18.18 -42.18 14.50
CA ALA A 40 -19.32 -41.28 14.46
C ALA A 40 -20.23 -41.54 13.24
N LEU A 41 -19.67 -41.91 12.09
CA LEU A 41 -20.46 -42.29 10.92
C LEU A 41 -21.22 -43.60 11.15
N MET A 42 -20.60 -44.57 11.81
CA MET A 42 -21.27 -45.82 12.19
C MET A 42 -22.38 -45.57 13.22
N ASP A 43 -22.17 -44.65 14.16
CA ASP A 43 -23.17 -44.24 15.14
C ASP A 43 -24.36 -43.51 14.47
N PHE A 44 -24.10 -42.68 13.44
CA PHE A 44 -25.13 -42.09 12.58
C PHE A 44 -26.01 -43.16 11.93
N TYR A 45 -25.40 -44.18 11.32
CA TYR A 45 -26.15 -45.29 10.73
C TYR A 45 -26.87 -46.16 11.78
N ALA A 46 -26.31 -46.31 12.98
CA ALA A 46 -26.97 -47.01 14.08
C ALA A 46 -28.29 -46.33 14.50
N GLY A 47 -28.43 -45.03 14.26
CA GLY A 47 -29.70 -44.30 14.42
C GLY A 47 -30.78 -44.66 13.40
N MET A 48 -30.46 -45.43 12.35
CA MET A 48 -31.38 -45.89 11.30
C MET A 48 -31.33 -47.42 11.17
N PRO A 49 -31.95 -48.17 12.10
CA PRO A 49 -31.81 -49.63 12.17
C PRO A 49 -32.34 -50.37 10.94
N GLU A 50 -33.13 -49.72 10.08
CA GLU A 50 -33.64 -50.27 8.81
C GLU A 50 -32.63 -50.18 7.64
N VAL A 51 -31.46 -49.56 7.85
CA VAL A 51 -30.40 -49.38 6.84
C VAL A 51 -29.25 -50.36 7.10
N SER A 52 -28.81 -51.06 6.04
CA SER A 52 -27.63 -51.92 6.08
C SER A 52 -26.48 -51.27 5.32
N VAL A 53 -25.37 -51.03 6.02
CA VAL A 53 -24.19 -50.36 5.43
C VAL A 53 -23.01 -51.32 5.28
N GLU A 54 -22.38 -51.26 4.10
CA GLU A 54 -21.01 -51.73 3.88
C GLU A 54 -20.12 -50.51 3.62
N SER A 55 -18.88 -50.54 4.09
CA SER A 55 -17.97 -49.39 3.98
C SER A 55 -16.65 -49.75 3.30
N VAL A 56 -16.17 -48.83 2.46
CA VAL A 56 -14.77 -48.76 2.06
C VAL A 56 -14.17 -47.55 2.76
N LEU A 57 -13.19 -47.79 3.64
CA LEU A 57 -12.41 -46.77 4.32
C LEU A 57 -11.13 -46.52 3.52
N ILE A 58 -11.08 -45.41 2.81
CA ILE A 58 -9.94 -44.95 2.02
C ILE A 58 -9.10 -44.04 2.91
N ASP A 59 -7.88 -44.47 3.24
CA ASP A 59 -6.92 -43.65 3.98
C ASP A 59 -5.76 -43.26 3.05
N THR A 60 -5.77 -42.00 2.61
CA THR A 60 -4.80 -41.49 1.64
C THR A 60 -3.44 -41.15 2.26
N ALA A 61 -3.26 -41.39 3.57
CA ALA A 61 -1.96 -41.31 4.25
C ALA A 61 -1.23 -42.67 4.33
N LEU A 62 -1.91 -43.78 3.99
CA LEU A 62 -1.29 -45.11 3.98
C LEU A 62 -0.37 -45.29 2.76
N ALA A 63 0.67 -46.09 2.94
CA ALA A 63 1.54 -46.50 1.83
C ALA A 63 0.73 -47.22 0.73
N HIS A 64 1.18 -47.10 -0.51
CA HIS A 64 0.56 -47.79 -1.65
C HIS A 64 0.42 -49.30 -1.37
N ASP A 65 -0.66 -49.92 -1.88
CA ASP A 65 -1.03 -51.34 -1.74
C ASP A 65 -1.56 -51.81 -0.37
N VAL A 66 -1.70 -50.94 0.64
CA VAL A 66 -2.32 -51.36 1.92
C VAL A 66 -3.80 -51.72 1.70
N LYS A 67 -4.15 -52.95 2.07
CA LYS A 67 -5.52 -53.47 2.06
C LYS A 67 -5.75 -54.36 3.28
N ALA A 68 -6.71 -54.00 4.11
CA ALA A 68 -7.05 -54.76 5.31
C ALA A 68 -8.55 -54.73 5.59
N TRP A 69 -9.05 -55.77 6.25
CA TRP A 69 -10.44 -55.85 6.66
C TRP A 69 -10.59 -55.49 8.12
N ILE A 70 -11.54 -54.60 8.42
CA ILE A 70 -11.94 -54.22 9.77
C ILE A 70 -13.31 -54.84 10.03
N GLY A 71 -13.34 -55.95 10.76
CA GLY A 71 -14.56 -56.75 10.90
C GLY A 71 -15.00 -57.39 9.58
N ARG A 72 -16.31 -57.62 9.40
CA ARG A 72 -16.87 -58.34 8.23
C ARG A 72 -17.39 -57.44 7.11
N ARG A 73 -17.60 -56.15 7.35
CA ARG A 73 -18.32 -55.24 6.42
C ARG A 73 -17.56 -53.95 6.08
N THR A 74 -16.32 -53.81 6.56
CA THR A 74 -15.50 -52.62 6.33
C THR A 74 -14.16 -53.01 5.75
N LEU A 75 -13.87 -52.55 4.53
CA LEU A 75 -12.57 -52.69 3.89
C LEU A 75 -11.78 -51.40 4.01
N MET A 76 -10.59 -51.48 4.57
CA MET A 76 -9.62 -50.39 4.57
C MET A 76 -8.66 -50.52 3.37
N LEU A 77 -8.47 -49.41 2.64
CA LEU A 77 -7.59 -49.30 1.47
C LEU A 77 -6.70 -48.06 1.57
N ALA A 78 -5.47 -48.15 1.08
CA ALA A 78 -4.70 -46.97 0.69
C ALA A 78 -5.33 -46.31 -0.54
N GLY A 79 -5.35 -44.97 -0.58
CA GLY A 79 -5.95 -44.20 -1.68
C GLY A 79 -4.99 -43.19 -2.31
N ASP A 80 -5.28 -42.81 -3.56
CA ASP A 80 -4.58 -41.74 -4.27
C ASP A 80 -4.87 -40.36 -3.64
N ASN A 81 -3.83 -39.64 -3.24
CA ASN A 81 -3.94 -38.31 -2.63
C ASN A 81 -3.64 -37.13 -3.58
N ARG A 82 -3.40 -37.36 -4.89
CA ARG A 82 -3.04 -36.30 -5.85
C ARG A 82 -4.07 -35.18 -5.92
N ARG A 83 -5.36 -35.53 -5.84
CA ARG A 83 -6.50 -34.61 -5.80
C ARG A 83 -7.38 -34.87 -4.57
N ARG A 84 -6.74 -35.31 -3.48
CA ARG A 84 -7.35 -35.58 -2.16
C ARG A 84 -8.55 -36.52 -2.23
N GLU A 85 -9.72 -36.08 -1.74
CA GLU A 85 -10.94 -36.88 -1.68
C GLU A 85 -11.37 -37.41 -3.06
N PHE A 86 -11.21 -36.63 -4.13
CA PHE A 86 -11.68 -36.99 -5.47
C PHE A 86 -10.87 -38.15 -6.08
N SER A 87 -9.55 -38.07 -6.02
CA SER A 87 -8.68 -39.17 -6.48
C SER A 87 -8.77 -40.40 -5.56
N GLY A 88 -9.00 -40.19 -4.26
CA GLY A 88 -9.24 -41.26 -3.29
C GLY A 88 -10.54 -42.03 -3.58
N TRP A 89 -11.63 -41.32 -3.90
CA TRP A 89 -12.87 -41.93 -4.31
C TRP A 89 -12.76 -42.62 -5.67
N ASP A 90 -12.04 -42.05 -6.65
CA ASP A 90 -11.79 -42.74 -7.92
C ASP A 90 -11.11 -44.10 -7.70
N THR A 91 -10.15 -44.17 -6.77
CA THR A 91 -9.50 -45.43 -6.35
C THR A 91 -10.53 -46.43 -5.82
N ALA A 92 -11.45 -45.98 -4.95
CA ALA A 92 -12.49 -46.85 -4.40
C ALA A 92 -13.52 -47.28 -5.46
N ILE A 93 -13.99 -46.35 -6.29
CA ILE A 93 -14.94 -46.59 -7.38
C ILE A 93 -14.35 -47.62 -8.33
N GLU A 94 -13.09 -47.48 -8.73
CA GLU A 94 -12.42 -48.48 -9.57
C GLU A 94 -12.37 -49.86 -8.88
N HIS A 95 -12.03 -49.89 -7.58
CA HIS A 95 -11.93 -51.13 -6.82
C HIS A 95 -13.27 -51.87 -6.70
N CYS A 96 -14.37 -51.15 -6.47
CA CYS A 96 -15.69 -51.75 -6.24
C CYS A 96 -16.68 -51.56 -7.39
N ARG A 97 -16.26 -51.06 -8.55
CA ARG A 97 -17.10 -50.78 -9.73
C ARG A 97 -18.09 -51.90 -10.07
N LYS A 98 -17.62 -53.15 -10.01
CA LYS A 98 -18.45 -54.34 -10.34
C LYS A 98 -19.55 -54.63 -9.32
N ARG A 99 -19.42 -54.10 -8.11
CA ARG A 99 -20.34 -54.29 -6.98
C ARG A 99 -21.33 -53.15 -6.79
N PHE A 100 -21.23 -52.07 -7.57
CA PHE A 100 -22.21 -50.96 -7.55
C PHE A 100 -23.64 -51.40 -7.89
N ALA A 101 -23.81 -52.57 -8.51
CA ALA A 101 -25.12 -53.16 -8.81
C ALA A 101 -25.70 -53.98 -7.63
N ASP A 102 -24.85 -54.41 -6.69
CA ASP A 102 -25.30 -54.63 -5.32
C ASP A 102 -25.57 -53.24 -4.73
N PHE A 103 -26.19 -52.99 -3.59
CA PHE A 103 -26.49 -51.62 -3.10
C PHE A 103 -27.53 -50.81 -3.89
N ASP A 104 -28.38 -50.16 -3.12
CA ASP A 104 -29.44 -49.27 -3.62
C ASP A 104 -28.93 -47.84 -3.76
N LEU A 105 -28.02 -47.43 -2.87
CA LEU A 105 -27.42 -46.11 -2.84
C LEU A 105 -25.91 -46.17 -2.58
N VAL A 106 -25.20 -45.15 -3.06
CA VAL A 106 -23.81 -44.88 -2.74
C VAL A 106 -23.75 -43.61 -1.90
N HIS A 107 -22.98 -43.67 -0.81
CA HIS A 107 -22.69 -42.55 0.07
C HIS A 107 -21.23 -42.13 -0.07
N LEU A 108 -20.98 -40.95 -0.64
CA LEU A 108 -19.67 -40.33 -0.66
C LEU A 108 -19.51 -39.48 0.60
N VAL A 109 -18.48 -39.77 1.40
CA VAL A 109 -18.26 -39.08 2.67
C VAL A 109 -16.79 -38.90 2.98
N THR A 110 -16.44 -37.73 3.51
CA THR A 110 -15.08 -37.42 3.98
C THR A 110 -15.05 -37.37 5.50
N SER A 111 -13.90 -37.63 6.13
CA SER A 111 -13.73 -37.49 7.59
C SER A 111 -14.06 -36.09 8.11
N ALA A 112 -14.01 -35.07 7.26
CA ALA A 112 -14.34 -33.69 7.62
C ALA A 112 -15.83 -33.50 7.97
N PHE A 113 -16.72 -34.47 7.72
CA PHE A 113 -18.12 -34.40 8.12
C PHE A 113 -18.30 -34.26 9.65
N GLN A 114 -17.32 -34.73 10.44
CA GLN A 114 -17.31 -34.59 11.91
C GLN A 114 -17.28 -33.12 12.36
N ASN A 115 -16.86 -32.20 11.49
CA ASN A 115 -17.01 -30.77 11.73
C ASN A 115 -18.46 -30.35 11.44
N GLU A 116 -19.32 -30.35 12.47
CA GLU A 116 -20.75 -30.00 12.40
C GLU A 116 -20.97 -28.50 12.11
N TYR A 117 -20.71 -28.09 10.87
CA TYR A 117 -20.73 -26.69 10.46
C TYR A 117 -22.14 -26.11 10.29
N ASN A 118 -23.12 -26.93 9.84
CA ASN A 118 -24.47 -26.45 9.46
C ASN A 118 -25.62 -27.23 10.13
N GLY A 119 -25.33 -28.14 11.08
CA GLY A 119 -26.34 -28.82 11.90
C GLY A 119 -27.40 -29.66 11.17
N PHE A 120 -27.17 -30.06 9.91
CA PHE A 120 -28.19 -30.78 9.12
C PHE A 120 -28.20 -32.30 9.33
N TYR A 121 -27.14 -32.91 9.87
CA TYR A 121 -27.08 -34.37 10.05
C TYR A 121 -28.23 -34.95 10.87
N PRO A 122 -28.68 -34.32 11.99
CA PRO A 122 -29.84 -34.78 12.74
C PRO A 122 -31.17 -34.71 11.96
N LEU A 123 -31.23 -33.96 10.86
CA LEU A 123 -32.41 -33.83 10.01
C LEU A 123 -32.52 -34.92 8.95
N ILE A 124 -31.42 -35.64 8.69
CA ILE A 124 -31.38 -36.74 7.71
C ILE A 124 -32.16 -37.91 8.29
N CYS A 125 -33.15 -38.37 7.55
CA CYS A 125 -34.03 -39.47 7.95
C CYS A 125 -34.14 -40.51 6.84
N ARG A 126 -34.71 -41.67 7.16
CA ARG A 126 -34.84 -42.80 6.22
C ARG A 126 -35.65 -42.41 4.97
N GLU A 127 -36.68 -41.57 5.12
CA GLU A 127 -37.54 -41.12 4.03
C GLU A 127 -36.78 -40.33 2.95
N MET A 128 -35.71 -39.61 3.32
CA MET A 128 -34.84 -38.94 2.34
C MET A 128 -34.08 -39.93 1.46
N LEU A 129 -33.63 -41.04 2.04
CA LEU A 129 -32.88 -42.07 1.32
C LEU A 129 -33.80 -42.84 0.37
N ASP A 130 -35.01 -43.17 0.83
CA ASP A 130 -36.05 -43.76 -0.01
C ASP A 130 -36.42 -42.83 -1.18
N TYR A 131 -36.43 -41.51 -0.96
CA TYR A 131 -36.68 -40.51 -2.01
C TYR A 131 -35.61 -40.52 -3.12
N VAL A 132 -34.32 -40.61 -2.77
CA VAL A 132 -33.23 -40.71 -3.77
C VAL A 132 -33.31 -42.02 -4.54
N GLN A 133 -33.61 -43.12 -3.86
CA GLN A 133 -33.77 -44.42 -4.51
C GLN A 133 -34.94 -44.41 -5.51
N ALA A 134 -36.07 -43.81 -5.13
CA ALA A 134 -37.30 -43.79 -5.92
C ALA A 134 -37.31 -42.74 -7.05
N THR A 135 -36.49 -41.69 -6.96
CA THR A 135 -36.52 -40.56 -7.90
C THR A 135 -35.30 -40.56 -8.82
N PRO A 136 -35.46 -40.85 -10.13
CA PRO A 136 -34.35 -40.81 -11.05
C PRO A 136 -33.73 -39.42 -11.17
N GLN A 137 -32.42 -39.37 -11.41
CA GLN A 137 -31.67 -38.14 -11.65
C GLN A 137 -31.76 -37.13 -10.48
N VAL A 138 -31.78 -37.64 -9.25
CA VAL A 138 -31.70 -36.84 -8.03
C VAL A 138 -30.53 -37.31 -7.18
N MET A 139 -29.81 -36.36 -6.61
CA MET A 139 -28.74 -36.56 -5.64
C MET A 139 -28.99 -35.68 -4.41
N LEU A 140 -28.73 -36.21 -3.22
CA LEU A 140 -28.79 -35.42 -1.98
C LEU A 140 -27.41 -34.96 -1.57
N ALA A 141 -27.26 -33.66 -1.32
CA ALA A 141 -26.07 -33.05 -0.77
C ALA A 141 -26.45 -31.75 -0.04
N HIS A 142 -25.64 -31.26 0.89
CA HIS A 142 -25.82 -29.89 1.37
C HIS A 142 -25.44 -28.92 0.26
N VAL A 143 -26.32 -27.98 -0.09
CA VAL A 143 -26.06 -27.04 -1.18
C VAL A 143 -25.52 -25.73 -0.64
N ASP A 144 -24.29 -25.37 -1.01
CA ASP A 144 -23.71 -24.07 -0.71
C ASP A 144 -23.91 -23.10 -1.89
N ALA A 145 -23.78 -21.80 -1.62
CA ALA A 145 -24.04 -20.77 -2.63
C ALA A 145 -23.19 -19.52 -2.45
N TYR A 146 -22.52 -19.09 -3.52
CA TYR A 146 -21.81 -17.81 -3.56
C TYR A 146 -22.79 -16.62 -3.48
N PRO A 147 -22.38 -15.47 -2.91
CA PRO A 147 -23.21 -14.26 -2.87
C PRO A 147 -23.63 -13.77 -4.25
N GLU A 148 -22.77 -14.00 -5.24
CA GLU A 148 -22.99 -13.63 -6.62
C GLU A 148 -22.52 -14.76 -7.52
N ARG A 149 -22.94 -14.71 -8.77
CA ARG A 149 -22.56 -15.67 -9.80
C ARG A 149 -21.06 -15.63 -10.05
N VAL A 150 -20.47 -16.81 -10.12
CA VAL A 150 -19.08 -17.04 -10.51
C VAL A 150 -19.00 -17.79 -11.83
N ARG A 151 -17.84 -17.78 -12.48
CA ARG A 151 -17.57 -18.55 -13.69
C ARG A 151 -16.34 -19.41 -13.53
N LEU A 152 -16.46 -20.70 -13.84
CA LEU A 152 -15.36 -21.65 -13.98
C LEU A 152 -15.33 -22.15 -15.42
N TYR A 153 -14.26 -21.85 -16.16
CA TYR A 153 -14.22 -22.07 -17.63
C TYR A 153 -15.44 -21.45 -18.33
N GLY A 154 -15.81 -20.22 -17.97
CA GLY A 154 -16.96 -19.51 -18.57
C GLY A 154 -18.34 -20.06 -18.17
N ARG A 155 -18.42 -21.27 -17.61
CA ARG A 155 -19.65 -21.86 -17.07
C ARG A 155 -20.06 -21.11 -15.81
N SER A 156 -21.20 -20.44 -15.91
CA SER A 156 -21.76 -19.68 -14.80
C SER A 156 -22.44 -20.60 -13.80
N PHE A 157 -22.08 -20.48 -12.54
CA PHE A 157 -22.79 -21.11 -11.44
C PHE A 157 -22.81 -20.18 -10.23
N GLN A 158 -23.68 -20.49 -9.29
CA GLN A 158 -23.73 -19.80 -8.00
C GLN A 158 -23.80 -20.80 -6.86
N THR A 159 -24.39 -21.97 -7.10
CA THR A 159 -24.56 -23.04 -6.11
C THR A 159 -23.65 -24.23 -6.41
N TRP A 160 -23.34 -25.02 -5.39
CA TRP A 160 -22.68 -26.31 -5.52
C TRP A 160 -23.09 -27.26 -4.40
N GLY A 161 -23.05 -28.57 -4.66
CA GLY A 161 -23.27 -29.58 -3.64
C GLY A 161 -21.97 -29.85 -2.88
N CYS A 162 -21.99 -29.73 -1.56
CA CYS A 162 -20.86 -30.05 -0.70
C CYS A 162 -20.52 -31.54 -0.79
N SER A 163 -19.28 -31.85 -1.16
CA SER A 163 -18.78 -33.21 -1.37
C SER A 163 -18.58 -33.99 -0.06
N LYS A 164 -18.68 -33.34 1.10
CA LYS A 164 -18.41 -33.96 2.41
C LYS A 164 -19.38 -35.09 2.79
N PHE A 165 -20.63 -35.03 2.33
CA PHE A 165 -21.69 -35.96 2.75
C PHE A 165 -22.81 -36.01 1.69
N LEU A 166 -22.76 -36.98 0.79
CA LEU A 166 -23.57 -37.01 -0.43
C LEU A 166 -24.14 -38.41 -0.70
N PHE A 167 -25.44 -38.49 -0.99
CA PHE A 167 -26.10 -39.73 -1.40
C PHE A 167 -26.58 -39.66 -2.84
N ALA A 168 -26.28 -40.72 -3.60
CA ALA A 168 -26.70 -40.85 -4.99
C ALA A 168 -27.00 -42.30 -5.35
N ARG A 169 -27.66 -42.49 -6.49
CA ARG A 169 -27.82 -43.82 -7.08
C ARG A 169 -26.51 -44.26 -7.72
N PRO A 170 -26.18 -45.57 -7.69
CA PRO A 170 -24.96 -46.08 -8.29
C PRO A 170 -24.75 -45.69 -9.76
N ALA A 171 -25.83 -45.70 -10.56
CA ALA A 171 -25.77 -45.36 -11.98
C ALA A 171 -25.37 -43.90 -12.25
N ASP A 172 -25.83 -42.97 -11.41
CA ASP A 172 -25.55 -41.54 -11.58
C ASP A 172 -24.08 -41.24 -11.24
N ILE A 173 -23.49 -41.92 -10.24
CA ILE A 173 -22.06 -41.82 -9.93
C ILE A 173 -21.19 -42.38 -11.07
N LEU A 174 -21.56 -43.55 -11.60
CA LEU A 174 -20.78 -44.17 -12.69
C LEU A 174 -20.81 -43.37 -13.99
N ALA A 175 -21.91 -42.66 -14.26
CA ALA A 175 -22.07 -41.83 -15.46
C ALA A 175 -21.13 -40.61 -15.48
N LEU A 176 -20.69 -40.12 -14.33
CA LEU A 176 -19.78 -38.96 -14.22
C LEU A 176 -18.34 -39.29 -14.63
N GLY A 177 -17.98 -40.57 -14.69
CA GLY A 177 -16.60 -41.01 -14.92
C GLY A 177 -15.71 -40.70 -13.72
N SER A 178 -14.53 -40.12 -13.96
CA SER A 178 -13.65 -39.67 -12.89
C SER A 178 -14.28 -38.51 -12.12
N LEU A 179 -14.17 -38.52 -10.79
CA LEU A 179 -14.62 -37.42 -9.95
C LEU A 179 -13.65 -36.23 -9.94
N VAL A 180 -12.41 -36.43 -10.43
CA VAL A 180 -11.43 -35.36 -10.68
C VAL A 180 -11.83 -34.53 -11.90
N GLY A 181 -11.62 -33.22 -11.85
CA GLY A 181 -11.86 -32.30 -12.94
C GLY A 181 -10.86 -32.43 -14.09
N PRO A 182 -11.26 -32.13 -15.35
CA PRO A 182 -10.40 -32.28 -16.53
C PRO A 182 -9.44 -31.09 -16.69
N PHE A 183 -8.70 -30.76 -15.64
CA PHE A 183 -7.80 -29.61 -15.59
C PHE A 183 -6.62 -29.79 -14.62
N ASP A 184 -5.52 -29.12 -14.94
CA ASP A 184 -4.25 -29.28 -14.22
C ASP A 184 -3.87 -28.03 -13.40
N GLU A 185 -2.93 -28.18 -12.47
CA GLU A 185 -2.45 -27.08 -11.63
C GLU A 185 -1.97 -25.85 -12.45
N PRO A 186 -1.20 -26.00 -13.53
CA PRO A 186 -0.70 -24.85 -14.29
C PRO A 186 -1.78 -24.01 -14.96
N ASP A 187 -2.99 -24.52 -15.15
CA ASP A 187 -4.11 -23.76 -15.73
C ASP A 187 -4.56 -22.61 -14.80
N PHE A 188 -4.35 -22.77 -13.49
CA PHE A 188 -4.84 -21.83 -12.48
C PHE A 188 -3.73 -21.11 -11.75
N PHE A 189 -2.57 -21.72 -11.59
CA PHE A 189 -1.52 -21.23 -10.69
C PHE A 189 -0.22 -20.94 -11.44
N PRO A 190 0.48 -19.85 -11.10
CA PRO A 190 1.74 -19.49 -11.75
C PRO A 190 2.86 -20.46 -11.37
N ALA A 191 3.88 -20.58 -12.22
CA ALA A 191 5.11 -21.27 -11.83
C ALA A 191 5.81 -20.55 -10.65
N GLY A 192 5.69 -19.22 -10.59
CA GLY A 192 6.18 -18.37 -9.50
C GLY A 192 5.32 -18.41 -8.23
N ARG A 193 5.75 -17.70 -7.18
CA ARG A 193 5.14 -17.78 -5.83
C ARG A 193 4.43 -16.49 -5.36
N THR A 194 4.48 -15.42 -6.15
CA THR A 194 4.01 -14.08 -5.77
C THR A 194 2.51 -13.87 -5.95
N GLU A 195 1.91 -14.48 -6.97
CA GLU A 195 0.47 -14.33 -7.28
C GLU A 195 -0.29 -15.63 -6.96
N PRO A 196 -1.53 -15.55 -6.44
CA PRO A 196 -2.32 -16.72 -6.07
C PRO A 196 -2.94 -17.46 -7.25
N PHE A 197 -3.17 -16.79 -8.37
CA PHE A 197 -3.67 -17.40 -9.60
C PHE A 197 -2.94 -16.77 -10.79
N ASN A 198 -2.90 -17.47 -11.93
CA ASN A 198 -2.45 -16.85 -13.17
C ASN A 198 -3.37 -15.69 -13.55
N ALA A 199 -2.81 -14.66 -14.18
CA ALA A 199 -3.61 -13.56 -14.74
C ALA A 199 -4.66 -14.03 -15.76
N ASP A 200 -4.41 -15.15 -16.44
CA ASP A 200 -5.28 -15.80 -17.43
C ASP A 200 -5.99 -17.06 -16.90
N ALA A 201 -6.02 -17.28 -15.57
CA ALA A 201 -6.73 -18.41 -14.98
C ALA A 201 -8.22 -18.39 -15.39
N PRO A 202 -8.87 -19.55 -15.69
CA PRO A 202 -10.26 -19.66 -16.14
C PRO A 202 -11.31 -19.42 -15.04
N LEU A 203 -11.09 -18.42 -14.21
CA LEU A 203 -11.92 -18.02 -13.10
C LEU A 203 -12.41 -16.61 -13.38
N SER A 204 -13.70 -16.34 -13.18
CA SER A 204 -14.12 -14.94 -13.07
C SER A 204 -13.38 -14.28 -11.90
N GLU A 205 -13.11 -12.98 -12.00
CA GLU A 205 -12.34 -12.25 -10.99
C GLU A 205 -12.92 -12.40 -9.58
N ASN A 206 -14.26 -12.36 -9.48
CA ASN A 206 -14.94 -12.61 -8.22
C ASN A 206 -14.77 -14.05 -7.72
N TYR A 207 -14.64 -15.05 -8.61
CA TYR A 207 -14.41 -16.44 -8.21
C TYR A 207 -12.98 -16.67 -7.70
N ALA A 208 -11.98 -16.14 -8.40
CA ALA A 208 -10.58 -16.16 -7.93
C ALA A 208 -10.46 -15.46 -6.57
N ARG A 209 -11.11 -14.30 -6.42
CA ARG A 209 -11.22 -13.60 -5.14
C ARG A 209 -11.90 -14.46 -4.09
N PHE A 210 -13.04 -15.09 -4.38
CA PHE A 210 -13.72 -15.96 -3.42
C PHE A 210 -12.91 -17.18 -3.01
N LEU A 211 -12.17 -17.82 -3.92
CA LEU A 211 -11.28 -18.93 -3.57
C LEU A 211 -10.13 -18.47 -2.67
N LEU A 212 -9.55 -17.30 -2.97
CA LEU A 212 -8.52 -16.70 -2.14
C LEU A 212 -9.07 -16.33 -0.76
N ASP A 213 -10.18 -15.61 -0.71
CA ASP A 213 -10.84 -15.15 0.51
C ASP A 213 -11.27 -16.31 1.41
N TRP A 214 -11.82 -17.36 0.79
CA TRP A 214 -12.27 -18.55 1.49
C TRP A 214 -11.11 -19.29 2.14
N LEU A 215 -9.97 -19.45 1.46
CA LEU A 215 -8.81 -20.16 2.00
C LEU A 215 -7.90 -19.31 2.91
N THR A 216 -7.94 -17.98 2.76
CA THR A 216 -7.06 -17.04 3.50
C THR A 216 -7.76 -16.22 4.58
N GLY A 217 -9.08 -16.36 4.73
CA GLY A 217 -9.79 -15.98 5.96
C GLY A 217 -10.77 -14.81 5.86
N SER A 218 -10.98 -14.22 4.69
CA SER A 218 -12.06 -13.24 4.45
C SER A 218 -13.44 -13.91 4.42
N GLY A 219 -13.51 -15.20 4.08
CA GLY A 219 -14.74 -16.01 4.12
C GLY A 219 -15.74 -15.70 3.00
N LEU A 220 -16.90 -16.35 3.08
CA LEU A 220 -18.10 -16.06 2.28
C LEU A 220 -19.23 -15.59 3.22
N PRO A 221 -20.33 -14.98 2.72
CA PRO A 221 -21.40 -14.45 3.57
C PRO A 221 -22.06 -15.46 4.50
N HIS A 222 -21.92 -16.75 4.20
CA HIS A 222 -22.48 -17.89 4.93
C HIS A 222 -21.44 -18.61 5.82
N GLY A 223 -20.21 -18.07 5.92
CA GLY A 223 -19.25 -18.40 6.97
C GLY A 223 -17.78 -18.41 6.49
N GLN A 224 -16.90 -19.02 7.28
CA GLN A 224 -15.46 -19.07 6.98
C GLN A 224 -14.98 -20.53 6.87
N TRP A 225 -13.92 -20.75 6.07
CA TRP A 225 -13.25 -22.06 6.01
C TRP A 225 -12.56 -22.34 7.35
N HIS A 226 -12.69 -23.56 7.87
CA HIS A 226 -12.18 -23.92 9.20
C HIS A 226 -10.65 -24.06 9.30
N SER A 227 -9.93 -24.07 8.17
CA SER A 227 -8.47 -24.25 8.12
C SER A 227 -7.80 -23.13 7.33
N VAL A 228 -8.07 -21.89 7.71
CA VAL A 228 -7.48 -20.68 7.12
C VAL A 228 -5.96 -20.68 7.26
N PHE A 229 -5.25 -20.20 6.25
CA PHE A 229 -3.81 -19.91 6.34
C PHE A 229 -3.46 -18.68 5.51
N ARG A 230 -2.40 -17.97 5.92
CA ARG A 230 -1.89 -16.84 5.15
C ARG A 230 -1.30 -17.34 3.83
N TYR A 231 -1.70 -16.71 2.72
CA TYR A 231 -1.00 -16.89 1.44
C TYR A 231 0.39 -16.23 1.53
N ALA A 232 1.41 -17.07 1.70
CA ALA A 232 2.82 -16.73 1.80
C ALA A 232 3.62 -17.89 1.24
N ASP A 233 4.90 -17.68 0.90
CA ASP A 233 5.76 -18.66 0.23
C ASP A 233 5.73 -20.07 0.85
N GLU A 234 5.65 -20.13 2.18
CA GLU A 234 5.60 -21.36 2.97
C GLU A 234 4.31 -22.19 2.78
N ASN A 235 3.19 -21.53 2.43
CA ASN A 235 1.86 -22.14 2.30
C ASN A 235 1.33 -22.20 0.86
N VAL A 236 2.09 -21.74 -0.14
CA VAL A 236 1.64 -21.72 -1.56
C VAL A 236 1.19 -23.10 -2.03
N GLN A 237 1.96 -24.16 -1.75
CA GLN A 237 1.58 -25.52 -2.15
C GLN A 237 0.30 -26.01 -1.47
N LYS A 238 0.12 -25.64 -0.19
CA LYS A 238 -1.11 -25.94 0.56
C LYS A 238 -2.31 -25.18 -0.02
N PHE A 239 -2.12 -23.93 -0.45
CA PHE A 239 -3.10 -23.12 -1.16
C PHE A 239 -3.57 -23.81 -2.43
N ARG A 240 -2.63 -24.10 -3.35
CA ARG A 240 -2.93 -24.71 -4.64
C ARG A 240 -3.66 -26.03 -4.49
N ALA A 241 -3.18 -26.91 -3.61
CA ALA A 241 -3.84 -28.18 -3.33
C ALA A 241 -5.25 -28.03 -2.73
N LYS A 242 -5.53 -26.99 -1.93
CA LYS A 242 -6.88 -26.69 -1.41
C LYS A 242 -7.78 -26.06 -2.46
N ALA A 243 -7.28 -25.11 -3.24
CA ALA A 243 -8.02 -24.46 -4.30
C ALA A 243 -8.40 -25.46 -5.40
N LEU A 244 -7.51 -26.37 -5.80
CA LEU A 244 -7.81 -27.46 -6.74
C LEU A 244 -8.92 -28.39 -6.23
N SER A 245 -8.90 -28.77 -4.95
CA SER A 245 -9.99 -29.56 -4.32
C SER A 245 -11.36 -28.86 -4.47
N ILE A 246 -11.41 -27.54 -4.23
CA ILE A 246 -12.66 -26.77 -4.34
C ILE A 246 -13.09 -26.65 -5.81
N LEU A 247 -12.14 -26.45 -6.72
CA LEU A 247 -12.41 -26.44 -8.15
C LEU A 247 -12.97 -27.79 -8.62
N ASP A 248 -12.45 -28.91 -8.11
CA ASP A 248 -12.99 -30.26 -8.37
C ASP A 248 -14.42 -30.40 -7.85
N GLU A 249 -14.73 -29.92 -6.64
CA GLU A 249 -16.09 -29.93 -6.06
C GLU A 249 -17.09 -29.15 -6.91
N HIS A 250 -16.72 -27.95 -7.33
CA HIS A 250 -17.60 -27.10 -8.14
C HIS A 250 -17.76 -27.66 -9.56
N ASN A 251 -16.68 -28.18 -10.15
CA ASN A 251 -16.74 -28.86 -11.44
C ASN A 251 -17.56 -30.15 -11.38
N LEU A 252 -17.50 -30.91 -10.28
CA LEU A 252 -18.35 -32.08 -10.06
C LEU A 252 -19.84 -31.67 -10.06
N SER A 253 -20.19 -30.61 -9.33
CA SER A 253 -21.57 -30.08 -9.30
C SER A 253 -22.05 -29.61 -10.69
N LEU A 254 -21.18 -28.95 -11.46
CA LEU A 254 -21.48 -28.58 -12.85
C LEU A 254 -21.77 -29.81 -13.71
N ARG A 255 -20.91 -30.83 -13.66
CA ARG A 255 -21.07 -32.07 -14.43
C ARG A 255 -22.31 -32.88 -14.03
N ILE A 256 -22.65 -32.88 -12.75
CA ILE A 256 -23.91 -33.48 -12.25
C ILE A 256 -25.10 -32.82 -12.97
N ARG A 257 -25.15 -31.49 -13.03
CA ARG A 257 -26.23 -30.77 -13.72
C ARG A 257 -26.22 -31.00 -15.23
N GLU A 258 -25.05 -31.00 -15.85
CA GLU A 258 -24.87 -31.27 -17.29
C GLU A 258 -25.34 -32.69 -17.67
N SER A 259 -25.24 -33.66 -16.76
CA SER A 259 -25.79 -35.01 -16.95
C SER A 259 -27.31 -35.11 -16.83
N GLY A 260 -27.98 -34.01 -16.43
CA GLY A 260 -29.43 -33.95 -16.18
C GLY A 260 -29.83 -34.28 -14.75
N VAL A 261 -28.88 -34.59 -13.86
CA VAL A 261 -29.12 -34.88 -12.44
C VAL A 261 -29.31 -33.58 -11.65
N ARG A 262 -30.27 -33.57 -10.73
CA ARG A 262 -30.56 -32.44 -9.84
C ARG A 262 -29.99 -32.68 -8.45
N ILE A 263 -29.35 -31.65 -7.90
CA ILE A 263 -28.90 -31.67 -6.51
C ILE A 263 -30.03 -31.15 -5.62
N VAL A 264 -30.36 -31.90 -4.57
CA VAL A 264 -31.41 -31.59 -3.62
C VAL A 264 -30.79 -31.39 -2.24
N ASP A 265 -31.09 -30.25 -1.61
CA ASP A 265 -30.57 -29.93 -0.29
C ASP A 265 -31.28 -30.66 0.85
N TYR A 266 -30.53 -31.23 1.79
CA TYR A 266 -31.06 -31.99 2.94
C TYR A 266 -32.06 -31.17 3.77
N THR A 267 -31.72 -29.94 4.14
CA THR A 267 -32.54 -29.12 5.01
C THR A 267 -33.74 -28.55 4.26
N TRP A 268 -33.54 -28.17 2.99
CA TRP A 268 -34.65 -27.78 2.12
C TRP A 268 -35.67 -28.91 1.97
N TRP A 269 -35.21 -30.13 1.71
CA TRP A 269 -36.07 -31.31 1.63
C TRP A 269 -36.82 -31.50 2.96
N HIS A 270 -36.12 -31.42 4.09
CA HIS A 270 -36.73 -31.57 5.42
C HIS A 270 -37.86 -30.55 5.65
N ALA A 271 -37.64 -29.29 5.31
CA ALA A 271 -38.63 -28.22 5.42
C ALA A 271 -39.87 -28.48 4.54
N ASN A 272 -39.69 -29.18 3.42
CA ASN A 272 -40.74 -29.44 2.41
C ASN A 272 -41.28 -30.88 2.41
N ARG A 273 -40.87 -31.72 3.37
CA ARG A 273 -41.18 -33.17 3.40
C ARG A 273 -42.65 -33.53 3.30
N HIS A 274 -43.56 -32.65 3.73
CA HIS A 274 -45.00 -32.88 3.71
C HIS A 274 -45.64 -32.76 2.31
N ARG A 275 -44.90 -32.21 1.33
CA ARG A 275 -45.36 -31.96 -0.04
C ARG A 275 -44.39 -32.46 -1.12
N ILE A 276 -43.29 -33.09 -0.72
CA ILE A 276 -42.19 -33.42 -1.63
C ILE A 276 -42.57 -34.47 -2.69
N GLY A 277 -43.52 -35.37 -2.38
CA GLY A 277 -44.00 -36.39 -3.32
C GLY A 277 -44.68 -35.85 -4.57
N ASP A 278 -45.22 -34.62 -4.51
CA ASP A 278 -45.92 -33.95 -5.62
C ASP A 278 -45.09 -32.83 -6.24
N LEU A 279 -43.91 -32.53 -5.69
CA LEU A 279 -43.08 -31.41 -6.10
C LEU A 279 -41.89 -31.85 -6.95
N VAL A 280 -41.72 -31.17 -8.07
CA VAL A 280 -40.45 -31.14 -8.79
C VAL A 280 -39.51 -30.19 -8.03
N PRO A 281 -38.32 -30.65 -7.56
CA PRO A 281 -37.40 -29.77 -6.84
C PRO A 281 -37.06 -28.51 -7.65
N PRO A 282 -37.12 -27.31 -7.04
CA PRO A 282 -36.80 -26.06 -7.71
C PRO A 282 -35.29 -25.94 -7.94
N ASP A 283 -34.88 -24.89 -8.64
CA ASP A 283 -33.45 -24.56 -8.81
C ASP A 283 -32.73 -24.48 -7.45
N GLU A 284 -31.49 -24.93 -7.40
CA GLU A 284 -30.69 -25.00 -6.18
C GLU A 284 -30.58 -23.67 -5.45
N LEU A 285 -30.55 -22.53 -6.16
CA LEU A 285 -30.52 -21.22 -5.52
C LEU A 285 -31.82 -20.95 -4.75
N ILE A 286 -32.96 -21.39 -5.30
CA ILE A 286 -34.26 -21.31 -4.63
C ILE A 286 -34.28 -22.24 -3.42
N GLN A 287 -33.72 -23.45 -3.56
CA GLN A 287 -33.60 -24.38 -2.43
C GLN A 287 -32.79 -23.76 -1.27
N VAL A 288 -31.67 -23.10 -1.58
CA VAL A 288 -30.84 -22.37 -0.59
C VAL A 288 -31.60 -21.20 0.04
N GLN A 289 -32.30 -20.40 -0.75
CA GLN A 289 -33.10 -19.27 -0.24
C GLN A 289 -34.23 -19.73 0.69
N GLU A 290 -34.96 -20.77 0.31
CA GLU A 290 -36.06 -21.32 1.09
C GLU A 290 -35.56 -22.00 2.36
N ARG A 291 -34.46 -22.77 2.28
CA ARG A 291 -33.77 -23.34 3.43
C ARG A 291 -33.30 -22.26 4.39
N ASN A 292 -32.62 -21.23 3.90
CA ASN A 292 -32.10 -20.16 4.76
C ASN A 292 -33.24 -19.38 5.41
N ARG A 293 -34.36 -19.17 4.70
CA ARG A 293 -35.57 -18.62 5.30
C ARG A 293 -36.13 -19.53 6.40
N TYR A 294 -36.12 -20.85 6.19
CA TYR A 294 -36.54 -21.83 7.19
C TYR A 294 -35.63 -21.85 8.43
N LEU A 295 -34.31 -21.84 8.25
CA LEU A 295 -33.33 -21.91 9.33
C LEU A 295 -33.12 -20.57 10.06
N PHE A 296 -33.11 -19.46 9.32
CA PHE A 296 -32.61 -18.16 9.79
C PHE A 296 -33.60 -17.01 9.62
N GLY A 297 -34.78 -17.25 9.05
CA GLY A 297 -35.79 -16.20 8.81
C GLY A 297 -35.45 -15.22 7.68
N SER A 298 -34.35 -15.42 6.95
CA SER A 298 -33.88 -14.56 5.85
C SER A 298 -33.28 -15.41 4.73
N PRO A 299 -33.41 -15.03 3.44
CA PRO A 299 -32.81 -15.79 2.34
C PRO A 299 -31.27 -15.81 2.37
N ILE A 300 -30.61 -14.83 3.02
CA ILE A 300 -29.14 -14.62 3.14
C ILE A 300 -28.41 -14.42 1.79
N VAL A 301 -28.92 -15.00 0.69
CA VAL A 301 -28.40 -14.89 -0.68
C VAL A 301 -29.48 -14.29 -1.58
N GLU A 302 -29.24 -13.09 -2.11
CA GLU A 302 -30.17 -12.39 -3.01
C GLU A 302 -29.78 -12.59 -4.48
N GLY A 303 -30.76 -12.92 -5.34
CA GLY A 303 -30.54 -13.10 -6.79
C GLY A 303 -31.75 -13.71 -7.51
N GLN A 304 -31.91 -13.37 -8.80
CA GLN A 304 -32.89 -14.03 -9.66
C GLN A 304 -32.35 -15.40 -10.11
N ALA A 305 -33.13 -16.46 -9.92
CA ALA A 305 -32.83 -17.79 -10.42
C ALA A 305 -32.69 -17.74 -11.95
N LEU A 306 -31.49 -17.97 -12.48
CA LEU A 306 -31.39 -18.43 -13.86
C LEU A 306 -31.87 -19.87 -13.90
N ARG A 307 -32.60 -20.24 -14.96
CA ARG A 307 -32.74 -21.66 -15.28
C ARG A 307 -31.34 -22.22 -15.54
N GLN A 308 -30.81 -22.97 -14.58
CA GLN A 308 -29.67 -23.86 -14.80
C GLN A 308 -30.19 -25.08 -15.57
N ALA A 309 -30.56 -24.89 -16.84
CA ALA A 309 -31.05 -25.98 -17.68
C ALA A 309 -29.86 -26.85 -18.14
N PRO A 310 -30.04 -28.17 -18.29
CA PRO A 310 -29.01 -29.03 -18.90
C PRO A 310 -28.70 -28.52 -20.32
N PHE A 311 -27.43 -28.26 -20.62
CA PHE A 311 -26.99 -27.79 -21.94
C PHE A 311 -26.88 -28.96 -22.92
N PRO A 312 -27.57 -28.95 -24.08
CA PRO A 312 -27.36 -29.96 -25.12
C PRO A 312 -26.04 -29.69 -25.90
N GLN A 313 -25.32 -30.75 -26.27
CA GLN A 313 -24.11 -30.66 -27.11
C GLN A 313 -24.40 -30.01 -28.48
N LYS A 314 -23.50 -29.12 -28.98
CA LYS A 314 -23.64 -28.42 -30.28
C LYS A 314 -22.41 -28.66 -31.19
N ALA A 315 -22.65 -29.13 -32.42
CA ALA A 315 -21.61 -29.59 -33.36
C ALA A 315 -20.69 -28.49 -33.95
N GLY A 316 -21.16 -27.26 -34.15
CA GLY A 316 -20.33 -26.18 -34.74
C GLY A 316 -19.19 -25.70 -33.83
N ILE A 317 -19.33 -25.88 -32.52
CA ILE A 317 -18.28 -25.60 -31.53
C ILE A 317 -17.20 -26.67 -31.60
N ALA A 318 -17.58 -27.95 -31.79
CA ALA A 318 -16.63 -29.04 -31.93
C ALA A 318 -15.66 -28.80 -33.10
N ALA A 319 -16.15 -28.31 -34.25
CA ALA A 319 -15.32 -28.01 -35.41
C ALA A 319 -14.27 -26.90 -35.16
N LEU A 320 -14.63 -25.84 -34.40
CA LEU A 320 -13.68 -24.77 -34.02
C LEU A 320 -12.63 -25.24 -32.99
N LEU A 321 -12.90 -26.35 -32.30
CA LEU A 321 -12.09 -26.96 -31.24
C LEU A 321 -11.17 -28.11 -31.71
N GLU A 322 -11.42 -28.64 -32.90
CA GLU A 322 -10.70 -29.76 -33.51
C GLU A 322 -9.44 -29.36 -34.28
N ASP A 323 -9.30 -28.08 -34.62
CA ASP A 323 -8.18 -27.58 -35.43
C ASP A 323 -6.96 -27.27 -34.53
N GLU A 324 -5.98 -28.20 -34.55
CA GLU A 324 -4.79 -28.26 -33.67
C GLU A 324 -3.61 -27.39 -34.13
N ASP A 325 -3.70 -26.73 -35.29
CA ASP A 325 -2.55 -26.13 -35.97
C ASP A 325 -2.16 -24.71 -35.51
N ASP A 326 -2.87 -24.08 -34.57
CA ASP A 326 -2.55 -22.71 -34.12
C ASP A 326 -2.59 -22.52 -32.60
N GLU A 327 -1.41 -22.50 -31.95
CA GLU A 327 -1.20 -22.49 -30.49
C GLU A 327 -1.72 -21.23 -29.76
N LEU A 328 -2.05 -20.13 -30.45
CA LEU A 328 -2.27 -18.83 -29.78
C LEU A 328 -3.58 -18.76 -28.98
N PHE A 329 -4.62 -19.44 -29.45
CA PHE A 329 -5.96 -19.52 -28.84
C PHE A 329 -6.50 -20.96 -28.75
N THR A 330 -5.62 -21.96 -28.86
CA THR A 330 -5.94 -23.40 -28.71
C THR A 330 -5.36 -23.96 -27.41
N GLY A 331 -5.95 -25.04 -26.90
CA GLY A 331 -5.56 -25.69 -25.64
C GLY A 331 -6.76 -26.26 -24.86
N GLY A 332 -6.49 -27.08 -23.83
CA GLY A 332 -7.53 -27.69 -22.99
C GLY A 332 -8.49 -26.65 -22.37
N LEU A 333 -7.94 -25.49 -22.00
CA LEU A 333 -8.62 -24.29 -21.56
C LEU A 333 -9.64 -23.76 -22.59
N GLY A 334 -9.23 -23.62 -23.85
CA GLY A 334 -10.09 -23.16 -24.95
C GLY A 334 -11.20 -24.14 -25.26
N ARG A 335 -10.90 -25.45 -25.27
CA ARG A 335 -11.91 -26.52 -25.42
C ARG A 335 -12.97 -26.48 -24.31
N ALA A 336 -12.55 -26.31 -23.05
CA ALA A 336 -13.45 -26.22 -21.91
C ALA A 336 -14.30 -24.94 -21.89
N LEU A 337 -13.72 -23.79 -22.26
CA LEU A 337 -14.42 -22.50 -22.35
C LEU A 337 -15.49 -22.49 -23.43
N LEU A 338 -15.24 -23.14 -24.56
CA LEU A 338 -16.13 -23.11 -25.73
C LEU A 338 -17.30 -24.09 -25.63
N ALA A 339 -17.18 -25.17 -24.85
CA ALA A 339 -18.21 -26.19 -24.69
C ALA A 339 -19.57 -25.67 -24.16
N GLY A 340 -19.60 -24.49 -23.52
CA GLY A 340 -20.80 -23.86 -22.94
C GLY A 340 -21.35 -22.63 -23.67
N VAL A 341 -20.76 -22.21 -24.80
CA VAL A 341 -21.11 -20.94 -25.47
C VAL A 341 -22.24 -21.13 -26.48
N ALA A 342 -23.26 -20.27 -26.47
CA ALA A 342 -24.26 -20.26 -27.53
C ALA A 342 -23.69 -19.59 -28.80
N MET A 343 -23.55 -20.35 -29.89
CA MET A 343 -23.19 -19.80 -31.20
C MET A 343 -24.31 -18.89 -31.75
N PRO A 344 -23.99 -17.66 -32.21
CA PRO A 344 -24.76 -17.00 -33.26
C PRO A 344 -24.71 -17.87 -34.53
N HIS A 345 -25.79 -17.94 -35.29
CA HIS A 345 -25.90 -18.80 -36.49
C HIS A 345 -24.93 -18.47 -37.64
N GLU A 346 -24.07 -17.45 -37.49
CA GLU A 346 -23.38 -16.77 -38.60
C GLU A 346 -21.85 -16.63 -38.42
N LEU A 347 -21.24 -17.18 -37.37
CA LEU A 347 -19.77 -17.20 -37.25
C LEU A 347 -19.19 -18.11 -38.34
N THR A 348 -18.73 -17.51 -39.43
CA THR A 348 -18.06 -18.20 -40.53
C THR A 348 -16.59 -18.50 -40.16
N PRO A 349 -15.94 -19.52 -40.76
CA PRO A 349 -14.55 -19.89 -40.46
C PRO A 349 -13.49 -18.87 -40.91
N ALA A 350 -13.86 -17.66 -41.33
CA ALA A 350 -12.88 -16.66 -41.71
C ALA A 350 -12.07 -16.26 -40.46
N GLY A 351 -10.76 -16.51 -40.52
CA GLY A 351 -9.85 -16.25 -39.41
C GLY A 351 -10.18 -17.05 -38.15
N ALA A 352 -9.95 -18.36 -38.14
CA ALA A 352 -10.24 -19.23 -36.98
C ALA A 352 -9.75 -18.62 -35.64
N CYS A 353 -8.61 -17.93 -35.63
CA CYS A 353 -8.09 -17.23 -34.46
C CYS A 353 -8.81 -15.93 -34.08
N ILE A 354 -9.24 -15.10 -35.04
CA ILE A 354 -10.05 -13.89 -34.75
C ILE A 354 -11.44 -14.31 -34.25
N ALA A 355 -12.04 -15.33 -34.86
CA ALA A 355 -13.31 -15.90 -34.42
C ALA A 355 -13.20 -16.49 -33.00
N ARG A 356 -12.14 -17.27 -32.70
CA ARG A 356 -11.85 -17.76 -31.34
C ARG A 356 -11.65 -16.61 -30.36
N ALA A 357 -10.88 -15.58 -30.73
CA ALA A 357 -10.71 -14.39 -29.89
C ALA A 357 -12.04 -13.68 -29.62
N GLY A 358 -12.92 -13.54 -30.62
CA GLY A 358 -14.27 -12.99 -30.44
C GLY A 358 -15.13 -13.82 -29.50
N MET A 359 -15.06 -15.15 -29.59
CA MET A 359 -15.73 -16.04 -28.64
C MET A 359 -15.17 -15.92 -27.22
N LEU A 360 -13.85 -15.81 -27.09
CA LEU A 360 -13.15 -15.60 -25.83
C LEU A 360 -13.53 -14.24 -25.20
N ILE A 361 -13.60 -13.15 -25.99
CA ILE A 361 -14.12 -11.84 -25.56
C ILE A 361 -15.56 -11.98 -25.04
N LYS A 362 -16.43 -12.69 -25.77
CA LYS A 362 -17.84 -12.86 -25.40
C LYS A 362 -18.03 -13.59 -24.06
N VAL A 363 -17.11 -14.50 -23.70
CA VAL A 363 -17.14 -15.21 -22.39
C VAL A 363 -16.39 -14.49 -21.27
N GLY A 364 -15.75 -13.35 -21.56
CA GLY A 364 -14.98 -12.56 -20.59
C GLY A 364 -13.60 -13.15 -20.30
N TYR A 365 -12.98 -13.81 -21.29
CA TYR A 365 -11.62 -14.33 -21.19
C TYR A 365 -10.62 -13.18 -21.11
N ARG A 366 -9.68 -13.26 -20.15
CA ARG A 366 -8.57 -12.32 -20.01
C ARG A 366 -7.40 -12.78 -20.86
N PHE A 367 -6.97 -11.96 -21.80
CA PHE A 367 -5.88 -12.27 -22.71
C PHE A 367 -4.51 -12.10 -22.05
N SER A 368 -3.60 -13.04 -22.30
CA SER A 368 -2.19 -12.91 -21.93
C SER A 368 -1.51 -11.76 -22.67
N ALA A 369 -0.35 -11.29 -22.21
CA ALA A 369 0.43 -10.25 -22.90
C ALA A 369 0.77 -10.62 -24.36
N ARG A 370 1.01 -11.91 -24.65
CA ARG A 370 1.24 -12.42 -26.01
C ARG A 370 -0.01 -12.29 -26.87
N GLN A 371 -1.18 -12.64 -26.33
CA GLN A 371 -2.47 -12.54 -27.02
C GLN A 371 -2.91 -11.08 -27.21
N LEU A 372 -2.74 -10.22 -26.21
CA LEU A 372 -2.99 -8.78 -26.32
C LEU A 372 -2.11 -8.13 -27.38
N LYS A 373 -0.82 -8.50 -27.43
CA LYS A 373 0.09 -8.03 -28.49
C LYS A 373 -0.42 -8.44 -29.88
N TRP A 374 -0.89 -9.68 -30.04
CA TRP A 374 -1.47 -10.17 -31.29
C TRP A 374 -2.79 -9.46 -31.64
N LEU A 375 -3.65 -9.17 -30.64
CA LEU A 375 -4.91 -8.44 -30.84
C LEU A 375 -4.68 -6.98 -31.22
N ALA A 376 -3.59 -6.37 -30.75
CA ALA A 376 -3.20 -5.01 -31.10
C ALA A 376 -2.56 -4.90 -32.50
N GLU A 377 -2.28 -6.01 -33.18
CA GLU A 377 -1.82 -6.01 -34.56
C GLU A 377 -2.97 -5.75 -35.53
N VAL A 378 -2.63 -5.24 -36.72
CA VAL A 378 -3.60 -4.89 -37.77
C VAL A 378 -4.33 -6.15 -38.26
N SER A 379 -5.64 -6.05 -38.47
CA SER A 379 -6.42 -7.13 -39.08
C SER A 379 -6.14 -7.21 -40.58
N GLU A 380 -5.51 -8.30 -41.01
CA GLU A 380 -5.20 -8.54 -42.43
C GLU A 380 -6.44 -8.91 -43.26
N GLU A 381 -7.54 -9.26 -42.59
CA GLU A 381 -8.81 -9.63 -43.22
C GLU A 381 -9.66 -8.43 -43.65
N LEU A 382 -9.30 -7.23 -43.21
CA LEU A 382 -10.05 -5.99 -43.48
C LEU A 382 -9.15 -4.96 -44.17
N VAL A 383 -9.73 -4.19 -45.08
CA VAL A 383 -9.07 -3.05 -45.71
C VAL A 383 -8.78 -1.97 -44.66
N GLN A 384 -7.59 -1.37 -44.73
CA GLN A 384 -7.08 -0.40 -43.76
C GLN A 384 -7.13 1.03 -44.31
N ASP A 385 -8.35 1.55 -44.48
CA ASP A 385 -8.63 2.89 -45.02
C ASP A 385 -9.24 3.87 -44.00
N ALA A 386 -9.47 3.43 -42.76
CA ALA A 386 -9.89 4.29 -41.66
C ALA A 386 -8.69 5.05 -41.03
N PRO A 387 -8.92 6.20 -40.36
CA PRO A 387 -7.83 6.99 -39.77
C PRO A 387 -7.00 6.27 -38.70
N LEU A 388 -7.65 5.40 -37.92
CA LEU A 388 -6.97 4.42 -37.07
C LEU A 388 -7.04 3.03 -37.73
N PRO A 389 -5.99 2.21 -37.60
CA PRO A 389 -6.01 0.86 -38.16
C PRO A 389 -7.04 0.00 -37.42
N ILE A 390 -7.79 -0.83 -38.14
CA ILE A 390 -8.65 -1.83 -37.51
C ILE A 390 -7.77 -3.00 -37.08
N THR A 391 -7.54 -3.09 -35.78
CA THR A 391 -6.76 -4.18 -35.17
C THR A 391 -7.56 -5.48 -35.13
N ARG A 392 -6.86 -6.62 -35.02
CA ARG A 392 -7.49 -7.94 -34.87
C ARG A 392 -8.41 -7.97 -33.64
N GLY A 393 -8.07 -7.22 -32.61
CA GLY A 393 -8.89 -6.99 -31.42
C GLY A 393 -10.20 -6.26 -31.71
N LEU A 394 -10.16 -5.14 -32.45
CA LEU A 394 -11.38 -4.42 -32.84
C LEU A 394 -12.28 -5.28 -33.73
N HIS A 395 -11.69 -6.05 -34.64
CA HIS A 395 -12.42 -7.01 -35.47
C HIS A 395 -13.10 -8.10 -34.60
N ALA A 396 -12.36 -8.65 -33.62
CA ALA A 396 -12.91 -9.63 -32.67
C ALA A 396 -14.01 -9.05 -31.77
N VAL A 397 -13.90 -7.78 -31.35
CA VAL A 397 -14.95 -7.08 -30.59
C VAL A 397 -16.23 -6.91 -31.43
N TRP A 398 -16.09 -6.53 -32.70
CA TRP A 398 -17.23 -6.43 -33.62
C TRP A 398 -17.93 -7.79 -33.80
N LEU A 399 -17.18 -8.90 -33.92
CA LEU A 399 -17.73 -10.26 -33.95
C LEU A 399 -18.40 -10.69 -32.63
N ALA A 400 -17.88 -10.24 -31.49
CA ALA A 400 -18.39 -10.61 -30.17
C ALA A 400 -19.70 -9.88 -29.81
N ARG A 401 -19.88 -8.65 -30.31
CA ARG A 401 -20.93 -7.70 -29.91
C ARG A 401 -22.07 -7.63 -30.94
N ASP A 402 -23.20 -8.23 -30.59
CA ASP A 402 -24.39 -8.30 -31.45
C ASP A 402 -24.97 -6.90 -31.81
N ASP A 403 -24.73 -5.86 -31.02
CA ASP A 403 -25.10 -4.47 -31.31
C ASP A 403 -24.24 -3.87 -32.43
N LEU A 404 -22.92 -4.06 -32.38
CA LEU A 404 -21.99 -3.58 -33.40
C LEU A 404 -22.16 -4.34 -34.71
N HIS A 405 -22.27 -5.67 -34.63
CA HIS A 405 -22.45 -6.53 -35.79
C HIS A 405 -23.74 -6.18 -36.57
N ARG A 406 -24.82 -5.80 -35.88
CA ARG A 406 -26.08 -5.40 -36.53
C ARG A 406 -26.08 -3.98 -37.07
N SER A 407 -25.23 -3.09 -36.55
CA SER A 407 -25.25 -1.66 -36.89
C SER A 407 -24.15 -1.25 -37.85
N LEU A 408 -23.05 -2.01 -37.94
CA LEU A 408 -21.87 -1.68 -38.72
C LEU A 408 -21.58 -2.77 -39.76
N ASN A 409 -21.42 -2.36 -41.02
CA ASN A 409 -20.98 -3.25 -42.11
C ASN A 409 -19.49 -3.00 -42.42
N LEU A 410 -18.60 -3.87 -41.94
CA LEU A 410 -17.15 -3.69 -42.13
C LEU A 410 -16.65 -3.92 -43.56
N ASP A 411 -17.50 -4.40 -44.48
CA ASP A 411 -17.16 -4.47 -45.91
C ASP A 411 -17.10 -3.08 -46.56
N THR A 412 -17.78 -2.08 -45.99
CA THR A 412 -17.76 -0.70 -46.50
C THR A 412 -16.79 0.19 -45.72
N ALA A 413 -16.24 1.21 -46.39
CA ALA A 413 -15.35 2.18 -45.74
C ALA A 413 -16.06 2.93 -44.60
N GLU A 414 -17.35 3.24 -44.77
CA GLU A 414 -18.17 3.91 -43.77
C GLU A 414 -18.34 3.06 -42.50
N GLY A 415 -18.54 1.75 -42.63
CA GLY A 415 -18.66 0.87 -41.46
C GLY A 415 -17.35 0.71 -40.70
N ARG A 416 -16.21 0.69 -41.42
CA ARG A 416 -14.87 0.68 -40.83
C ARG A 416 -14.54 1.97 -40.08
N GLU A 417 -14.84 3.13 -40.67
CA GLU A 417 -14.71 4.42 -39.99
C GLU A 417 -15.63 4.50 -38.78
N ALA A 418 -16.88 4.04 -38.90
CA ALA A 418 -17.84 4.04 -37.81
C ALA A 418 -17.40 3.15 -36.63
N LEU A 419 -16.69 2.03 -36.88
CA LEU A 419 -16.10 1.21 -35.83
C LEU A 419 -14.99 1.97 -35.08
N VAL A 420 -14.14 2.72 -35.79
CA VAL A 420 -13.11 3.57 -35.19
C VAL A 420 -13.74 4.71 -34.38
N VAL A 421 -14.79 5.36 -34.90
CA VAL A 421 -15.56 6.39 -34.18
C VAL A 421 -16.18 5.82 -32.91
N TRP A 422 -16.77 4.63 -33.00
CA TRP A 422 -17.34 3.93 -31.85
C TRP A 422 -16.24 3.68 -30.80
N TRP A 423 -15.11 3.10 -31.21
CA TRP A 423 -14.00 2.84 -30.30
C TRP A 423 -13.46 4.15 -29.68
N SER A 424 -13.26 5.21 -30.47
CA SER A 424 -12.78 6.52 -30.00
C SER A 424 -13.68 7.12 -28.90
N ARG A 425 -14.98 6.81 -28.92
CA ARG A 425 -15.93 7.24 -27.88
C ARG A 425 -15.96 6.33 -26.66
N GLN A 426 -15.80 5.02 -26.85
CA GLN A 426 -16.01 4.03 -25.79
C GLN A 426 -14.73 3.63 -25.05
N HIS A 427 -13.56 3.69 -25.69
CA HIS A 427 -12.31 3.23 -25.09
C HIS A 427 -11.93 4.00 -23.81
N ARG A 428 -12.37 5.26 -23.69
CA ARG A 428 -12.14 6.06 -22.48
C ARG A 428 -12.91 5.57 -21.26
N GLU A 429 -13.97 4.79 -21.45
CA GLU A 429 -14.83 4.25 -20.41
C GLU A 429 -14.52 2.77 -20.10
N GLU A 430 -14.00 2.01 -21.08
CA GLU A 430 -13.70 0.58 -20.96
C GLU A 430 -12.18 0.31 -21.02
N VAL A 431 -11.56 0.02 -19.87
CA VAL A 431 -10.11 -0.23 -19.71
C VAL A 431 -9.60 -1.33 -20.66
N ASP A 432 -10.42 -2.36 -20.92
CA ASP A 432 -10.06 -3.49 -21.79
C ASP A 432 -10.01 -3.12 -23.29
N LEU A 433 -10.60 -1.99 -23.69
CA LEU A 433 -10.56 -1.49 -25.07
C LEU A 433 -9.32 -0.63 -25.36
N CYS A 434 -8.73 0.00 -24.35
CA CYS A 434 -7.51 0.81 -24.49
C CYS A 434 -6.34 0.00 -25.03
N VAL A 435 -6.19 -1.26 -24.59
CA VAL A 435 -5.07 -2.12 -24.97
C VAL A 435 -5.13 -2.62 -26.43
N LEU A 436 -6.28 -2.47 -27.09
CA LEU A 436 -6.48 -2.90 -28.48
C LEU A 436 -5.89 -1.92 -29.50
N MET A 437 -5.54 -0.70 -29.07
CA MET A 437 -4.90 0.33 -29.89
C MET A 437 -3.73 0.94 -29.10
N PRO A 438 -2.48 0.62 -29.44
CA PRO A 438 -1.33 1.16 -28.72
C PRO A 438 -1.24 2.69 -28.80
N GLU A 439 -0.91 3.38 -27.70
CA GLU A 439 -0.79 4.85 -27.66
C GLU A 439 0.19 5.40 -28.71
N ARG A 440 1.26 4.66 -29.02
CA ARG A 440 2.20 5.01 -30.09
C ARG A 440 1.50 5.22 -31.44
N VAL A 441 0.46 4.44 -31.74
CA VAL A 441 -0.32 4.54 -32.99
C VAL A 441 -1.18 5.81 -32.97
N LEU A 442 -1.72 6.18 -31.81
CA LEU A 442 -2.46 7.44 -31.65
C LEU A 442 -1.57 8.66 -31.88
N GLY A 443 -0.32 8.61 -31.42
CA GLY A 443 0.67 9.68 -31.57
C GLY A 443 1.37 9.76 -32.93
N GLU A 444 1.16 8.80 -33.83
CA GLU A 444 1.73 8.83 -35.19
C GLU A 444 1.13 9.97 -36.02
N PRO A 445 1.89 10.65 -36.89
CA PRO A 445 1.34 11.62 -37.84
C PRO A 445 0.28 10.97 -38.76
N ALA A 446 -0.86 11.62 -38.93
CA ALA A 446 -1.90 11.18 -39.84
C ALA A 446 -1.46 11.39 -41.30
N ALA A 447 -1.16 10.31 -42.03
CA ALA A 447 -0.72 10.36 -43.42
C ALA A 447 -1.76 10.97 -44.38
N THR A 448 -3.03 10.99 -43.99
CA THR A 448 -4.13 11.60 -44.76
C THR A 448 -4.21 13.11 -44.62
N LEU A 449 -3.45 13.71 -43.69
CA LEU A 449 -3.45 15.15 -43.40
C LEU A 449 -2.07 15.76 -43.67
N GLU A 450 -2.06 16.95 -44.26
CA GLU A 450 -0.84 17.75 -44.44
C GLU A 450 -0.30 18.23 -43.09
N GLN A 451 1.02 18.14 -42.88
CA GLN A 451 1.68 18.42 -41.59
C GLN A 451 2.27 19.84 -41.55
N ASP A 452 1.41 20.85 -41.66
CA ASP A 452 1.78 22.28 -41.77
C ASP A 452 1.49 23.11 -40.49
N ALA A 453 1.00 22.47 -39.43
CA ALA A 453 0.76 23.06 -38.12
C ALA A 453 1.99 22.94 -37.17
N PRO A 454 2.04 23.72 -36.06
CA PRO A 454 3.13 23.62 -35.10
C PRO A 454 3.39 22.25 -34.51
N LEU A 455 2.32 21.58 -34.11
CA LEU A 455 2.35 20.24 -33.55
C LEU A 455 1.90 19.24 -34.61
N PRO A 456 2.37 17.97 -34.53
CA PRO A 456 1.95 16.95 -35.48
C PRO A 456 0.43 16.74 -35.41
N LEU A 457 -0.22 16.67 -36.56
CA LEU A 457 -1.63 16.27 -36.66
C LEU A 457 -1.66 14.75 -36.62
N THR A 458 -1.84 14.20 -35.44
CA THR A 458 -1.71 12.77 -35.19
C THR A 458 -2.96 11.98 -35.60
N ARG A 459 -2.83 10.66 -35.76
CA ARG A 459 -3.96 9.77 -36.06
C ARG A 459 -5.01 9.82 -34.97
N GLY A 460 -4.59 9.95 -33.71
CA GLY A 460 -5.46 10.15 -32.56
C GLY A 460 -6.26 11.45 -32.64
N LEU A 461 -5.62 12.58 -32.98
CA LEU A 461 -6.32 13.86 -33.19
C LEU A 461 -7.32 13.79 -34.35
N HIS A 462 -6.98 13.09 -35.44
CA HIS A 462 -7.88 12.91 -36.56
C HIS A 462 -9.11 12.04 -36.18
N ALA A 463 -8.89 10.94 -35.45
CA ALA A 463 -9.98 10.11 -34.92
C ALA A 463 -10.88 10.90 -33.95
N GLU A 464 -10.29 11.76 -33.12
CA GLU A 464 -11.01 12.58 -32.18
C GLU A 464 -11.90 13.61 -32.88
N TRP A 465 -11.34 14.31 -33.89
CA TRP A 465 -12.10 15.20 -34.76
C TRP A 465 -13.26 14.46 -35.43
N LEU A 466 -13.04 13.25 -35.97
CA LEU A 466 -14.12 12.46 -36.58
C LEU A 466 -15.22 12.07 -35.59
N SER A 467 -14.83 11.71 -34.38
CA SER A 467 -15.76 11.24 -33.35
C SER A 467 -16.66 12.35 -32.79
N ARG A 468 -16.26 13.61 -32.94
CA ARG A 468 -16.92 14.80 -32.37
C ARG A 468 -17.64 15.65 -33.41
N PRO A 469 -18.99 15.64 -33.45
CA PRO A 469 -19.75 16.42 -34.42
C PRO A 469 -19.48 17.94 -34.37
N ASP A 470 -19.22 18.48 -33.18
CA ASP A 470 -18.94 19.89 -32.98
C ASP A 470 -17.59 20.32 -33.58
N LEU A 471 -16.55 19.48 -33.48
CA LEU A 471 -15.26 19.73 -34.10
C LEU A 471 -15.34 19.67 -35.63
N ARG A 472 -16.07 18.70 -36.19
CA ARG A 472 -16.27 18.61 -37.64
C ARG A 472 -17.04 19.80 -38.22
N GLN A 473 -17.98 20.35 -37.44
CA GLN A 473 -18.74 21.51 -37.87
C GLN A 473 -17.90 22.80 -37.81
N ALA A 474 -16.98 22.89 -36.85
CA ALA A 474 -16.17 24.09 -36.62
C ALA A 474 -14.85 24.12 -37.41
N LEU A 475 -14.26 22.96 -37.71
CA LEU A 475 -12.89 22.84 -38.22
C LEU A 475 -12.85 22.07 -39.56
N ASP A 476 -12.47 22.76 -40.64
CA ASP A 476 -12.23 22.15 -41.96
C ASP A 476 -10.76 21.75 -42.11
N LEU A 477 -10.45 20.46 -41.89
CA LEU A 477 -9.09 19.93 -42.00
C LEU A 477 -8.53 19.90 -43.44
N GLY A 478 -9.35 20.18 -44.45
CA GLY A 478 -8.89 20.41 -45.82
C GLY A 478 -8.13 21.72 -45.99
N SER A 479 -8.34 22.69 -45.10
CA SER A 479 -7.67 23.99 -45.08
C SER A 479 -6.50 24.03 -44.08
N ALA A 480 -5.46 24.84 -44.36
CA ALA A 480 -4.36 25.07 -43.44
C ALA A 480 -4.83 25.75 -42.13
N GLU A 481 -5.82 26.63 -42.23
CA GLU A 481 -6.45 27.32 -41.12
C GLU A 481 -7.17 26.35 -40.18
N GLY A 482 -7.96 25.41 -40.72
CA GLY A 482 -8.66 24.41 -39.91
C GLY A 482 -7.70 23.42 -39.22
N ARG A 483 -6.61 23.04 -39.88
CA ARG A 483 -5.55 22.21 -39.27
C ARG A 483 -4.83 22.91 -38.12
N LYS A 484 -4.49 24.20 -38.28
CA LYS A 484 -3.93 25.01 -37.18
C LYS A 484 -4.95 25.19 -36.05
N ALA A 485 -6.22 25.41 -36.38
CA ALA A 485 -7.28 25.56 -35.40
C ALA A 485 -7.52 24.28 -34.59
N LEU A 486 -7.30 23.08 -35.16
CA LEU A 486 -7.32 21.82 -34.41
C LEU A 486 -6.19 21.75 -33.36
N VAL A 487 -4.98 22.20 -33.70
CA VAL A 487 -3.87 22.31 -32.73
C VAL A 487 -4.20 23.33 -31.63
N VAL A 488 -4.76 24.49 -31.99
CA VAL A 488 -5.20 25.51 -31.01
C VAL A 488 -6.28 24.97 -30.08
N TRP A 489 -7.26 24.25 -30.62
CA TRP A 489 -8.27 23.55 -29.83
C TRP A 489 -7.62 22.58 -28.85
N TRP A 490 -6.71 21.73 -29.33
CA TRP A 490 -6.01 20.78 -28.45
C TRP A 490 -5.21 21.50 -27.36
N VAL A 491 -4.48 22.58 -27.67
CA VAL A 491 -3.71 23.37 -26.67
C VAL A 491 -4.61 23.90 -25.56
N ARG A 492 -5.86 24.28 -25.88
CA ARG A 492 -6.84 24.79 -24.91
C ARG A 492 -7.45 23.68 -24.05
N GLU A 493 -7.83 22.56 -24.68
CA GLU A 493 -8.58 21.50 -24.00
C GLU A 493 -7.70 20.46 -23.29
N ASN A 494 -6.45 20.23 -23.73
CA ASN A 494 -5.62 19.13 -23.19
C ASN A 494 -5.33 19.26 -21.68
N THR A 495 -5.40 20.48 -21.13
CA THR A 495 -5.18 20.72 -19.70
C THR A 495 -6.32 20.19 -18.82
N GLN A 496 -7.48 19.95 -19.41
CA GLN A 496 -8.70 19.50 -18.73
C GLN A 496 -9.00 18.00 -18.92
N ASP A 497 -8.36 17.34 -19.90
CA ASP A 497 -8.60 15.94 -20.25
C ASP A 497 -7.27 15.18 -20.44
N ALA A 498 -6.97 14.27 -19.51
CA ALA A 498 -5.77 13.44 -19.53
C ALA A 498 -5.68 12.52 -20.77
N GLY A 499 -6.82 12.10 -21.33
CA GLY A 499 -6.88 11.29 -22.55
C GLY A 499 -6.56 12.09 -23.82
N LEU A 500 -6.81 13.40 -23.82
CA LEU A 500 -6.37 14.28 -24.93
C LEU A 500 -4.85 14.52 -24.88
N ARG A 501 -4.26 14.58 -23.69
CA ARG A 501 -2.82 14.83 -23.53
C ARG A 501 -1.95 13.77 -24.23
N SER A 502 -2.36 12.50 -24.25
CA SER A 502 -1.62 11.41 -24.89
C SER A 502 -1.70 11.39 -26.42
N LEU A 503 -2.59 12.20 -27.03
CA LEU A 503 -2.74 12.26 -28.49
C LEU A 503 -1.56 12.95 -29.18
N ILE A 504 -0.81 13.79 -28.47
CA ILE A 504 0.43 14.41 -28.98
C ILE A 504 1.60 13.94 -28.10
N PRO A 505 2.64 13.31 -28.68
CA PRO A 505 3.81 12.90 -27.92
C PRO A 505 4.50 14.07 -27.22
N GLU A 506 4.90 13.90 -25.96
CA GLU A 506 5.59 14.93 -25.18
C GLU A 506 6.92 15.37 -25.82
N SER A 507 7.61 14.44 -26.48
CA SER A 507 8.83 14.75 -27.25
C SER A 507 8.58 15.83 -28.29
N ALA A 508 7.43 15.79 -28.99
CA ALA A 508 7.08 16.75 -30.02
C ALA A 508 6.87 18.17 -29.47
N LEU A 509 6.51 18.33 -28.19
CA LEU A 509 6.35 19.64 -27.55
C LEU A 509 7.69 20.34 -27.32
N SER A 510 8.72 19.57 -26.95
CA SER A 510 10.05 20.06 -26.59
C SER A 510 11.02 20.20 -27.79
N GLU A 511 10.64 19.67 -28.96
CA GLU A 511 11.44 19.78 -30.18
C GLU A 511 11.55 21.24 -30.64
N PRO A 512 12.74 21.72 -31.07
CA PRO A 512 12.88 23.02 -31.73
C PRO A 512 12.01 23.12 -32.98
N ASP A 513 11.32 24.24 -33.15
CA ASP A 513 10.49 24.48 -34.32
C ASP A 513 11.32 25.02 -35.48
N ALA A 514 11.51 24.21 -36.53
CA ALA A 514 12.25 24.59 -37.73
C ALA A 514 11.59 25.73 -38.54
N ARG A 515 10.32 26.06 -38.26
CA ARG A 515 9.63 27.22 -38.87
C ARG A 515 10.07 28.56 -38.27
N LEU A 516 10.80 28.53 -37.15
CA LEU A 516 11.30 29.72 -36.45
C LEU A 516 12.84 29.72 -36.40
N GLU A 517 13.44 30.91 -36.53
CA GLU A 517 14.88 31.09 -36.35
C GLU A 517 15.28 30.92 -34.87
N GLN A 518 16.36 30.18 -34.60
CA GLN A 518 16.78 29.77 -33.25
C GLN A 518 17.85 30.72 -32.65
N ASP A 519 17.56 32.02 -32.64
CA ASP A 519 18.49 33.09 -32.22
C ASP A 519 18.33 33.54 -30.75
N ALA A 520 17.29 33.08 -30.06
CA ALA A 520 17.08 33.32 -28.63
C ALA A 520 17.93 32.37 -27.74
N PRO A 521 18.21 32.73 -26.46
CA PRO A 521 19.03 31.91 -25.58
C PRO A 521 18.51 30.49 -25.39
N LEU A 522 17.20 30.31 -25.30
CA LEU A 522 16.54 29.01 -25.21
C LEU A 522 15.88 28.63 -26.56
N PRO A 523 15.73 27.33 -26.86
CA PRO A 523 15.11 26.90 -28.10
C PRO A 523 13.64 27.34 -28.17
N LEU A 524 13.22 27.83 -29.33
CA LEU A 524 11.81 28.09 -29.64
C LEU A 524 11.20 26.77 -30.09
N THR A 525 10.59 26.07 -29.14
CA THR A 525 10.06 24.73 -29.36
C THR A 525 8.71 24.77 -30.06
N ARG A 526 8.32 23.65 -30.67
CA ARG A 526 7.02 23.48 -31.34
C ARG A 526 5.87 23.71 -30.36
N GLY A 527 6.04 23.31 -29.09
CA GLY A 527 5.10 23.58 -28.01
C GLY A 527 4.98 25.08 -27.68
N LEU A 528 6.09 25.81 -27.64
CA LEU A 528 6.06 27.28 -27.47
C LEU A 528 5.36 27.99 -28.63
N HIS A 529 5.63 27.56 -29.86
CA HIS A 529 4.94 28.12 -31.03
C HIS A 529 3.44 27.81 -31.01
N ALA A 530 3.04 26.60 -30.63
CA ALA A 530 1.64 26.24 -30.46
C ALA A 530 0.94 27.07 -29.37
N MET A 531 1.64 27.34 -28.26
CA MET A 531 1.15 28.19 -27.18
C MET A 531 0.95 29.64 -27.64
N TRP A 532 1.92 30.20 -28.39
CA TRP A 532 1.78 31.52 -29.00
C TRP A 532 0.58 31.57 -29.96
N LEU A 533 0.39 30.57 -30.82
CA LEU A 533 -0.78 30.50 -31.71
C LEU A 533 -2.12 30.38 -30.98
N ALA A 534 -2.15 29.73 -29.81
CA ALA A 534 -3.40 29.52 -29.08
C ALA A 534 -3.84 30.75 -28.25
N ARG A 535 -2.93 31.71 -28.03
CA ARG A 535 -3.08 32.84 -27.11
C ARG A 535 -2.96 34.20 -27.79
N ASP A 536 -4.09 34.92 -27.83
CA ASP A 536 -4.16 36.24 -28.47
C ASP A 536 -3.27 37.29 -27.78
N ASP A 537 -3.07 37.19 -26.47
CA ASP A 537 -2.22 38.12 -25.70
C ASP A 537 -0.74 38.01 -26.08
N LEU A 538 -0.27 36.81 -26.42
CA LEU A 538 1.10 36.59 -26.89
C LEU A 538 1.28 37.08 -28.33
N GLN A 539 0.30 36.85 -29.20
CA GLN A 539 0.35 37.33 -30.59
C GLN A 539 0.35 38.86 -30.69
N GLN A 540 -0.41 39.54 -29.83
CA GLN A 540 -0.48 41.01 -29.83
C GLN A 540 0.81 41.66 -29.26
N SER A 541 1.51 40.97 -28.37
CA SER A 541 2.69 41.53 -27.68
C SER A 541 4.03 41.12 -28.31
N MET A 542 4.07 40.06 -29.12
CA MET A 542 5.32 39.46 -29.63
C MET A 542 5.18 39.04 -31.09
N ASP A 543 5.97 39.66 -31.96
CA ASP A 543 6.12 39.25 -33.37
C ASP A 543 7.28 38.27 -33.55
N LEU A 544 6.97 36.98 -33.72
CA LEU A 544 7.97 35.92 -33.90
C LEU A 544 8.76 36.03 -35.22
N GLY A 545 8.32 36.87 -36.16
CA GLY A 545 9.10 37.23 -37.34
C GLY A 545 10.36 38.05 -37.02
N THR A 546 10.41 38.67 -35.84
CA THR A 546 11.54 39.50 -35.39
C THR A 546 12.36 38.80 -34.31
N ALA A 547 13.66 39.08 -34.27
CA ALA A 547 14.56 38.60 -33.21
C ALA A 547 14.13 39.10 -31.81
N GLU A 548 13.52 40.28 -31.74
CA GLU A 548 13.00 40.84 -30.49
C GLU A 548 11.78 40.07 -29.97
N GLY A 549 10.79 39.79 -30.82
CA GLY A 549 9.62 39.01 -30.42
C GLY A 549 9.97 37.57 -30.03
N ARG A 550 10.96 36.95 -30.69
CA ARG A 550 11.48 35.62 -30.32
C ARG A 550 12.15 35.61 -28.94
N ARG A 551 12.97 36.61 -28.63
CA ARG A 551 13.55 36.79 -27.28
C ARG A 551 12.47 37.09 -26.24
N ALA A 552 11.45 37.89 -26.60
CA ALA A 552 10.34 38.21 -25.72
C ALA A 552 9.52 36.95 -25.36
N LEU A 553 9.34 36.01 -26.29
CA LEU A 553 8.67 34.73 -26.00
C LEU A 553 9.44 33.87 -25.01
N VAL A 554 10.78 33.79 -25.15
CA VAL A 554 11.65 33.10 -24.19
C VAL A 554 11.62 33.78 -22.82
N ALA A 555 11.65 35.12 -22.79
CA ALA A 555 11.55 35.91 -21.56
C ALA A 555 10.20 35.68 -20.85
N TRP A 556 9.11 35.65 -21.61
CA TRP A 556 7.77 35.32 -21.11
C TRP A 556 7.74 33.91 -20.52
N TRP A 557 8.17 32.90 -21.28
CA TRP A 557 8.21 31.53 -20.79
C TRP A 557 9.05 31.42 -19.51
N SER A 558 10.19 32.12 -19.49
CA SER A 558 11.10 32.12 -18.35
C SER A 558 10.42 32.63 -17.07
N ARG A 559 9.55 33.64 -17.19
CA ARG A 559 8.75 34.18 -16.08
C ARG A 559 7.61 33.25 -15.68
N GLU A 560 6.82 32.78 -16.63
CA GLU A 560 5.58 32.04 -16.34
C GLU A 560 5.84 30.58 -15.90
N ARG A 561 6.92 29.93 -16.35
CA ARG A 561 7.25 28.53 -16.01
C ARG A 561 7.36 28.26 -14.50
N ARG A 562 7.63 29.31 -13.71
CA ARG A 562 7.79 29.22 -12.26
C ARG A 562 6.52 28.68 -11.60
N ASN A 563 5.34 28.99 -12.13
CA ASN A 563 4.05 28.67 -11.53
C ASN A 563 3.22 27.63 -12.31
N ASP A 564 3.65 27.22 -13.50
CA ASP A 564 2.90 26.31 -14.38
C ASP A 564 3.75 25.09 -14.80
N PRO A 565 3.46 23.88 -14.25
CA PRO A 565 4.15 22.64 -14.63
C PRO A 565 4.02 22.26 -16.11
N ALA A 566 2.91 22.59 -16.78
CA ALA A 566 2.73 22.28 -18.20
C ALA A 566 3.65 23.14 -19.08
N LEU A 567 3.91 24.39 -18.69
CA LEU A 567 4.89 25.23 -19.36
C LEU A 567 6.32 24.72 -19.17
N ARG A 568 6.66 24.12 -18.02
CA ARG A 568 8.00 23.56 -17.77
C ARG A 568 8.36 22.46 -18.77
N ALA A 569 7.39 21.64 -19.19
CA ALA A 569 7.62 20.54 -20.14
C ALA A 569 7.95 21.01 -21.57
N LEU A 570 7.72 22.30 -21.89
CA LEU A 570 7.95 22.83 -23.24
C LEU A 570 9.44 23.03 -23.57
N ILE A 571 10.31 23.08 -22.57
CA ILE A 571 11.77 23.14 -22.74
C ILE A 571 12.40 22.17 -21.73
N ALA A 572 13.22 21.24 -22.22
CA ALA A 572 13.90 20.28 -21.36
C ALA A 572 14.83 20.99 -20.35
N GLU A 573 14.78 20.55 -19.08
CA GLU A 573 15.55 21.14 -17.99
C GLU A 573 17.06 21.05 -18.22
N SER A 574 17.53 19.99 -18.89
CA SER A 574 18.95 19.84 -19.27
C SER A 574 19.45 21.03 -20.08
N VAL A 575 18.62 21.60 -20.97
CA VAL A 575 18.98 22.74 -21.82
C VAL A 575 19.21 24.01 -20.99
N LEU A 576 18.55 24.16 -19.85
CA LEU A 576 18.72 25.32 -18.98
C LEU A 576 20.11 25.40 -18.38
N SER A 577 20.72 24.25 -18.11
CA SER A 577 22.04 24.11 -17.48
C SER A 577 23.21 24.14 -18.47
N GLU A 578 22.94 24.11 -19.77
CA GLU A 578 23.97 24.19 -20.81
C GLU A 578 24.63 25.58 -20.82
N PRO A 579 25.97 25.68 -20.97
CA PRO A 579 26.64 26.96 -21.21
C PRO A 579 26.10 27.65 -22.48
N ASP A 580 25.81 28.95 -22.39
CA ASP A 580 25.40 29.70 -23.57
C ASP A 580 26.63 30.18 -24.36
N ALA A 581 26.80 29.63 -25.58
CA ALA A 581 27.88 30.01 -26.48
C ALA A 581 27.84 31.48 -26.94
N ARG A 582 26.71 32.18 -26.74
CA ARG A 582 26.57 33.62 -27.03
C ARG A 582 27.29 34.50 -26.00
N LEU A 583 27.66 33.95 -24.85
CA LEU A 583 28.33 34.66 -23.76
C LEU A 583 29.74 34.09 -23.55
N GLU A 584 30.69 34.99 -23.27
CA GLU A 584 32.05 34.60 -22.89
C GLU A 584 32.07 33.93 -21.50
N GLN A 585 32.74 32.78 -21.37
CA GLN A 585 32.71 31.94 -20.16
C GLN A 585 33.86 32.26 -19.20
N ASP A 586 34.05 33.53 -18.88
CA ASP A 586 35.15 34.04 -18.05
C ASP A 586 34.84 34.13 -16.54
N ALA A 587 33.57 34.02 -16.16
CA ALA A 587 33.11 34.01 -14.76
C ALA A 587 33.37 32.66 -14.05
N PRO A 588 33.46 32.61 -12.70
CA PRO A 588 33.76 31.38 -11.97
C PRO A 588 32.79 30.24 -12.24
N LEU A 589 31.49 30.53 -12.43
CA LEU A 589 30.46 29.56 -12.80
C LEU A 589 30.03 29.73 -14.26
N PRO A 590 29.57 28.66 -14.93
CA PRO A 590 29.12 28.74 -16.32
C PRO A 590 27.93 29.70 -16.45
N LEU A 591 27.97 30.55 -17.46
CA LEU A 591 26.84 31.40 -17.84
C LEU A 591 25.93 30.57 -18.73
N THR A 592 24.96 29.92 -18.11
CA THR A 592 24.09 28.97 -18.78
C THR A 592 23.00 29.66 -19.60
N ARG A 593 22.41 28.92 -20.54
CA ARG A 593 21.29 29.39 -21.36
C ARG A 593 20.09 29.79 -20.49
N GLY A 594 19.88 29.07 -19.40
CA GLY A 594 18.89 29.40 -18.37
C GLY A 594 19.18 30.72 -17.66
N LEU A 595 20.43 30.97 -17.26
CA LEU A 595 20.83 32.25 -16.65
C LEU A 595 20.66 33.43 -17.61
N HIS A 596 21.02 33.25 -18.88
CA HIS A 596 20.81 34.28 -19.91
C HIS A 596 19.32 34.56 -20.13
N ALA A 597 18.47 33.53 -20.11
CA ALA A 597 17.01 33.69 -20.19
C ALA A 597 16.42 34.39 -18.95
N GLU A 598 16.95 34.17 -17.75
CA GLU A 598 16.56 34.92 -16.54
C GLU A 598 16.94 36.40 -16.65
N TRP A 599 18.15 36.71 -17.12
CA TRP A 599 18.57 38.08 -17.38
C TRP A 599 17.67 38.77 -18.42
N LEU A 600 17.33 38.09 -19.52
CA LEU A 600 16.37 38.62 -20.51
C LEU A 600 14.96 38.83 -19.95
N ALA A 601 14.52 37.99 -19.02
CA ALA A 601 13.18 38.09 -18.42
C ALA A 601 13.06 39.21 -17.38
N ARG A 602 14.18 39.71 -16.84
CA ARG A 602 14.23 40.61 -15.68
C ARG A 602 14.88 41.95 -16.01
N HIS A 603 14.05 42.98 -16.05
CA HIS A 603 14.50 44.34 -16.32
C HIS A 603 15.48 44.88 -15.25
N ASP A 604 15.32 44.48 -13.98
CA ASP A 604 16.23 44.89 -12.90
C ASP A 604 17.65 44.32 -13.09
N LEU A 605 17.78 43.12 -13.67
CA LEU A 605 19.09 42.56 -14.02
C LEU A 605 19.69 43.30 -15.22
N GLN A 606 18.91 43.54 -16.28
CA GLN A 606 19.40 44.28 -17.46
C GLN A 606 19.92 45.69 -17.13
N GLN A 607 19.29 46.37 -16.16
CA GLN A 607 19.72 47.70 -15.73
C GLN A 607 20.98 47.68 -14.85
N SER A 608 21.21 46.60 -14.09
CA SER A 608 22.29 46.54 -13.09
C SER A 608 23.56 45.83 -13.58
N MET A 609 23.48 45.06 -14.67
CA MET A 609 24.60 44.28 -15.20
C MET A 609 24.59 44.22 -16.73
N ASP A 610 25.73 44.59 -17.33
CA ASP A 610 25.99 44.46 -18.76
C ASP A 610 26.80 43.18 -19.05
N LEU A 611 26.14 42.17 -19.63
CA LEU A 611 26.76 40.88 -19.95
C LEU A 611 27.82 40.97 -21.07
N GLY A 612 27.91 42.10 -21.79
CA GLY A 612 29.01 42.38 -22.70
C GLY A 612 30.35 42.61 -21.98
N THR A 613 30.32 42.91 -20.68
CA THR A 613 31.51 43.15 -19.85
C THR A 613 31.80 41.97 -18.91
N ALA A 614 33.08 41.74 -18.62
CA ALA A 614 33.50 40.72 -17.64
C ALA A 614 32.94 41.02 -16.23
N GLU A 615 32.75 42.30 -15.88
CA GLU A 615 32.17 42.72 -14.61
C GLU A 615 30.68 42.34 -14.52
N GLY A 616 29.88 42.64 -15.54
CA GLY A 616 28.46 42.27 -15.57
C GLY A 616 28.24 40.75 -15.57
N ARG A 617 29.10 39.98 -16.23
CA ARG A 617 29.06 38.52 -16.20
C ARG A 617 29.36 37.95 -14.81
N ARG A 618 30.35 38.50 -14.09
CA ARG A 618 30.61 38.14 -12.69
C ARG A 618 29.46 38.58 -11.77
N ALA A 619 28.86 39.74 -12.02
CA ALA A 619 27.70 40.23 -11.27
C ALA A 619 26.48 39.30 -11.42
N LEU A 620 26.27 38.70 -12.60
CA LEU A 620 25.20 37.71 -12.81
C LEU A 620 25.43 36.44 -11.99
N VAL A 621 26.66 35.92 -11.96
CA VAL A 621 27.04 34.77 -11.11
C VAL A 621 26.86 35.09 -9.62
N ALA A 622 27.29 36.27 -9.18
CA ALA A 622 27.14 36.74 -7.81
C ALA A 622 25.66 36.86 -7.42
N TRP A 623 24.83 37.43 -8.29
CA TRP A 623 23.38 37.49 -8.13
C TRP A 623 22.78 36.09 -7.98
N TRP A 624 23.10 35.18 -8.90
CA TRP A 624 22.57 33.81 -8.85
C TRP A 624 22.98 33.08 -7.57
N SER A 625 24.24 33.19 -7.14
CA SER A 625 24.74 32.56 -5.91
C SER A 625 23.98 33.01 -4.66
N ARG A 626 23.51 34.27 -4.65
CA ARG A 626 22.68 34.82 -3.57
C ARG A 626 21.23 34.32 -3.65
N GLU A 627 20.60 34.43 -4.82
CA GLU A 627 19.17 34.15 -4.97
C GLU A 627 18.83 32.65 -4.97
N ARG A 628 19.73 31.77 -5.46
CA ARG A 628 19.52 30.30 -5.52
C ARG A 628 19.21 29.65 -4.16
N ARG A 629 19.57 30.33 -3.06
CA ARG A 629 19.34 29.85 -1.69
C ARG A 629 17.85 29.73 -1.39
N ASN A 630 17.02 30.59 -2.00
CA ASN A 630 15.59 30.71 -1.71
C ASN A 630 14.68 30.30 -2.89
N ASP A 631 15.23 30.04 -4.08
CA ASP A 631 14.46 29.71 -5.29
C ASP A 631 14.95 28.38 -5.91
N PRO A 632 14.19 27.27 -5.75
CA PRO A 632 14.53 25.99 -6.35
C PRO A 632 14.64 26.01 -7.88
N ALA A 633 13.87 26.86 -8.57
CA ALA A 633 13.92 26.95 -10.03
C ALA A 633 15.22 27.63 -10.52
N LEU A 634 15.82 28.49 -9.70
CA LEU A 634 17.15 29.04 -9.97
C LEU A 634 18.25 28.01 -9.70
N ARG A 635 18.08 27.12 -8.72
CA ARG A 635 19.07 26.08 -8.41
C ARG A 635 19.33 25.16 -9.60
N ALA A 636 18.29 24.83 -10.38
CA ALA A 636 18.39 23.98 -11.57
C ALA A 636 19.21 24.59 -12.73
N LEU A 637 19.48 25.90 -12.71
CA LEU A 637 20.17 26.59 -13.81
C LEU A 637 21.67 26.30 -13.90
N ILE A 638 22.28 25.82 -12.81
CA ILE A 638 23.66 25.36 -12.76
C ILE A 638 23.69 24.03 -12.02
N ALA A 639 24.26 23.00 -12.64
CA ALA A 639 24.41 21.69 -12.01
C ALA A 639 25.24 21.78 -10.72
N GLU A 640 24.77 21.14 -9.66
CA GLU A 640 25.40 21.18 -8.34
C GLU A 640 26.83 20.61 -8.36
N SER A 641 27.10 19.63 -9.22
CA SER A 641 28.44 19.07 -9.42
C SER A 641 29.48 20.14 -9.77
N VAL A 642 29.10 21.14 -10.58
CA VAL A 642 29.98 22.23 -11.02
C VAL A 642 30.42 23.11 -9.86
N LEU A 643 29.61 23.20 -8.80
CA LEU A 643 29.94 24.02 -7.62
C LEU A 643 31.13 23.45 -6.84
N SER A 644 31.28 22.13 -6.85
CA SER A 644 32.33 21.40 -6.13
C SER A 644 33.63 21.23 -6.92
N GLU A 645 33.65 21.62 -8.20
CA GLU A 645 34.84 21.57 -9.04
C GLU A 645 35.88 22.60 -8.56
N PRO A 646 37.18 22.26 -8.53
CA PRO A 646 38.26 23.24 -8.32
C PRO A 646 38.21 24.36 -9.35
N ASP A 647 38.35 25.61 -8.92
CA ASP A 647 38.45 26.74 -9.85
C ASP A 647 39.89 26.92 -10.32
N ALA A 648 40.14 26.64 -11.61
CA ALA A 648 41.45 26.80 -12.24
C ALA A 648 41.95 28.27 -12.27
N ARG A 649 41.08 29.25 -11.99
CA ARG A 649 41.46 30.67 -11.87
C ARG A 649 42.17 30.99 -10.56
N LEU A 650 42.09 30.10 -9.57
CA LEU A 650 42.69 30.27 -8.26
C LEU A 650 43.80 29.25 -8.03
N GLU A 651 44.88 29.68 -7.38
CA GLU A 651 45.96 28.78 -6.96
C GLU A 651 45.47 27.85 -5.83
N GLN A 652 45.69 26.54 -5.96
CA GLN A 652 45.15 25.51 -5.07
C GLN A 652 46.11 25.20 -3.89
N ASP A 653 46.56 26.24 -3.19
CA ASP A 653 47.55 26.16 -2.12
C ASP A 653 46.95 26.04 -0.69
N ALA A 654 45.64 26.19 -0.53
CA ALA A 654 44.91 25.98 0.71
C ALA A 654 44.65 24.48 1.00
N PRO A 655 44.39 24.08 2.27
CA PRO A 655 44.20 22.68 2.63
C PRO A 655 43.04 22.01 1.89
N LEU A 656 41.93 22.71 1.68
CA LEU A 656 40.79 22.25 0.89
C LEU A 656 40.75 22.93 -0.49
N PRO A 657 40.16 22.29 -1.52
CA PRO A 657 40.09 22.87 -2.85
C PRO A 657 39.29 24.18 -2.83
N LEU A 658 39.82 25.19 -3.51
CA LEU A 658 39.09 26.43 -3.77
C LEU A 658 38.22 26.19 -4.99
N THR A 659 36.97 25.84 -4.72
CA THR A 659 36.01 25.43 -5.74
C THR A 659 35.37 26.63 -6.43
N ARG A 660 34.80 26.38 -7.61
CA ARG A 660 34.07 27.38 -8.38
C ARG A 660 32.88 27.93 -7.59
N GLY A 661 32.24 27.08 -6.79
CA GLY A 661 31.19 27.46 -5.85
C GLY A 661 31.68 28.39 -4.73
N LEU A 662 32.85 28.12 -4.14
CA LEU A 662 33.46 29.02 -3.14
C LEU A 662 33.82 30.39 -3.73
N HIS A 663 34.37 30.41 -4.94
CA HIS A 663 34.69 31.65 -5.62
C HIS A 663 33.42 32.47 -5.95
N ALA A 664 32.34 31.81 -6.34
CA ALA A 664 31.04 32.46 -6.54
C ALA A 664 30.45 33.04 -5.24
N GLU A 665 30.58 32.33 -4.11
CA GLU A 665 30.16 32.86 -2.80
C GLU A 665 31.00 34.08 -2.37
N TRP A 666 32.31 34.06 -2.62
CA TRP A 666 33.17 35.23 -2.40
C TRP A 666 32.75 36.42 -3.27
N LEU A 667 32.46 36.21 -4.56
CA LEU A 667 31.94 37.26 -5.45
C LEU A 667 30.58 37.81 -5.00
N ALA A 668 29.73 36.97 -4.41
CA ALA A 668 28.39 37.37 -3.95
C ALA A 668 28.41 38.18 -2.64
N ARG A 669 29.50 38.10 -1.86
CA ARG A 669 29.59 38.62 -0.50
C ARG A 669 30.68 39.66 -0.33
N HIS A 670 30.25 40.91 -0.16
CA HIS A 670 31.15 42.05 0.04
C HIS A 670 32.02 41.91 1.31
N ASP A 671 31.49 41.30 2.38
CA ASP A 671 32.24 41.07 3.62
C ASP A 671 33.41 40.10 3.42
N LEU A 672 33.27 39.10 2.55
CA LEU A 672 34.36 38.18 2.20
C LEU A 672 35.41 38.87 1.33
N GLN A 673 34.99 39.69 0.36
CA GLN A 673 35.91 40.45 -0.50
C GLN A 673 36.77 41.44 0.29
N GLN A 674 36.20 42.08 1.31
CA GLN A 674 36.94 43.02 2.15
C GLN A 674 37.92 42.35 3.12
N SER A 675 37.58 41.15 3.60
CA SER A 675 38.37 40.45 4.62
C SER A 675 39.38 39.46 4.06
N MET A 676 39.23 39.03 2.80
CA MET A 676 40.02 37.94 2.21
C MET A 676 40.41 38.28 0.77
N ASP A 677 41.70 38.57 0.55
CA ASP A 677 42.26 38.75 -0.79
C ASP A 677 42.70 37.41 -1.38
N LEU A 678 41.92 36.88 -2.35
CA LEU A 678 42.20 35.60 -3.01
C LEU A 678 43.46 35.63 -3.90
N GLY A 679 44.02 36.81 -4.19
CA GLY A 679 45.33 36.95 -4.81
C GLY A 679 46.49 36.51 -3.91
N THR A 680 46.26 36.43 -2.59
CA THR A 680 47.25 36.03 -1.59
C THR A 680 46.98 34.63 -1.04
N ALA A 681 48.06 33.90 -0.68
CA ALA A 681 47.94 32.60 -0.01
C ALA A 681 47.21 32.68 1.35
N GLU A 682 47.33 33.81 2.04
CA GLU A 682 46.65 34.07 3.31
C GLU A 682 45.14 34.22 3.12
N GLY A 683 44.69 35.05 2.17
CA GLY A 683 43.27 35.21 1.88
C GLY A 683 42.60 33.92 1.38
N ARG A 684 43.31 33.11 0.60
CA ARG A 684 42.84 31.78 0.17
C ARG A 684 42.65 30.79 1.33
N ARG A 685 43.59 30.76 2.29
CA ARG A 685 43.44 29.97 3.51
C ARG A 685 42.32 30.50 4.41
N ALA A 686 42.17 31.82 4.51
CA ALA A 686 41.09 32.45 5.26
C ALA A 686 39.71 32.10 4.70
N LEU A 687 39.56 31.97 3.37
CA LEU A 687 38.30 31.52 2.74
C LEU A 687 37.95 30.07 3.10
N VAL A 688 38.94 29.16 3.11
CA VAL A 688 38.74 27.77 3.55
C VAL A 688 38.38 27.70 5.04
N ALA A 689 39.06 28.50 5.88
CA ALA A 689 38.78 28.59 7.31
C ALA A 689 37.36 29.10 7.58
N TRP A 690 36.95 30.15 6.86
CA TRP A 690 35.57 30.66 6.88
C TRP A 690 34.57 29.58 6.50
N TRP A 691 34.80 28.88 5.38
CA TRP A 691 33.90 27.82 4.94
C TRP A 691 33.78 26.70 5.98
N SER A 692 34.89 26.25 6.56
CA SER A 692 34.85 25.17 7.57
C SER A 692 34.03 25.55 8.80
N ARG A 693 34.02 26.84 9.17
CA ARG A 693 33.21 27.37 10.27
C ARG A 693 31.74 27.50 9.88
N GLU A 694 31.43 28.13 8.76
CA GLU A 694 30.05 28.47 8.39
C GLU A 694 29.25 27.25 7.89
N ARG A 695 29.90 26.25 7.26
CA ARG A 695 29.22 25.05 6.73
C ARG A 695 28.45 24.25 7.80
N ARG A 696 28.81 24.41 9.08
CA ARG A 696 28.12 23.77 10.21
C ARG A 696 26.66 24.20 10.31
N ASN A 697 26.33 25.41 9.84
CA ASN A 697 25.00 26.02 9.99
C ASN A 697 24.28 26.27 8.65
N ASP A 698 24.94 26.03 7.51
CA ASP A 698 24.38 26.31 6.18
C ASP A 698 24.57 25.09 5.23
N PRO A 699 23.51 24.29 5.00
CA PRO A 699 23.57 23.13 4.10
C PRO A 699 23.98 23.48 2.67
N ALA A 700 23.68 24.69 2.18
CA ALA A 700 24.06 25.10 0.83
C ALA A 700 25.58 25.31 0.70
N LEU A 701 26.26 25.66 1.80
CA LEU A 701 27.71 25.73 1.84
C LEU A 701 28.36 24.33 1.86
N ARG A 702 27.72 23.33 2.48
CA ARG A 702 28.25 21.95 2.53
C ARG A 702 28.49 21.38 1.13
N ALA A 703 27.61 21.66 0.18
CA ALA A 703 27.71 21.17 -1.21
C ALA A 703 28.88 21.77 -2.02
N LEU A 704 29.54 22.84 -1.53
CA LEU A 704 30.59 23.53 -2.28
C LEU A 704 31.94 22.80 -2.26
N ILE A 705 32.17 21.88 -1.32
CA ILE A 705 33.33 21.00 -1.30
C ILE A 705 32.83 19.58 -1.05
N ALA A 706 33.26 18.64 -1.91
CA ALA A 706 32.91 17.23 -1.77
C ALA A 706 33.40 16.67 -0.42
N GLU A 707 32.52 16.00 0.30
CA GLU A 707 32.79 15.46 1.63
C GLU A 707 33.94 14.46 1.65
N SER A 708 34.10 13.69 0.58
CA SER A 708 35.20 12.74 0.41
C SER A 708 36.59 13.39 0.58
N VAL A 709 36.74 14.65 0.16
CA VAL A 709 38.00 15.40 0.19
C VAL A 709 38.42 15.74 1.63
N LEU A 710 37.47 15.85 2.56
CA LEU A 710 37.76 16.17 3.96
C LEU A 710 38.60 15.08 4.62
N SER A 711 38.38 13.83 4.23
CA SER A 711 39.05 12.65 4.79
C SER A 711 40.39 12.29 4.12
N GLU A 712 40.76 13.00 3.05
CA GLU A 712 42.03 12.75 2.35
C GLU A 712 43.22 13.24 3.19
N PRO A 713 44.34 12.52 3.25
CA PRO A 713 45.57 13.02 3.87
C PRO A 713 46.03 14.34 3.24
N ASP A 714 46.41 15.32 4.06
CA ASP A 714 46.99 16.57 3.56
C ASP A 714 48.50 16.41 3.36
N ALA A 715 48.93 16.42 2.09
CA ALA A 715 50.34 16.35 1.72
C ALA A 715 51.19 17.55 2.22
N ARG A 716 50.55 18.63 2.68
CA ARG A 716 51.23 19.79 3.29
C ARG A 716 51.73 19.50 4.71
N LEU A 717 51.23 18.44 5.34
CA LEU A 717 51.60 18.04 6.70
C LEU A 717 52.34 16.70 6.67
N GLU A 718 53.32 16.56 7.56
CA GLU A 718 54.00 15.29 7.77
C GLU A 718 53.02 14.28 8.40
N GLN A 719 52.93 13.08 7.81
CA GLN A 719 51.97 12.03 8.18
C GLN A 719 52.58 11.05 9.20
N ASP A 720 53.12 11.58 10.30
CA ASP A 720 53.80 10.82 11.36
C ASP A 720 52.99 10.64 12.65
N ALA A 721 51.72 11.05 12.63
CA ALA A 721 50.75 10.87 13.69
C ALA A 721 50.01 9.51 13.59
N PRO A 722 49.34 9.05 14.66
CA PRO A 722 48.66 7.75 14.65
C PRO A 722 47.46 7.68 13.70
N LEU A 723 46.86 8.82 13.34
CA LEU A 723 45.85 8.92 12.28
C LEU A 723 46.37 9.84 11.18
N PRO A 724 45.90 9.67 9.93
CA PRO A 724 46.20 10.61 8.86
C PRO A 724 45.74 12.00 9.27
N LEU A 725 46.61 12.98 9.12
CA LEU A 725 46.26 14.39 9.24
C LEU A 725 45.62 14.81 7.94
N THR A 726 44.29 14.77 7.93
CA THR A 726 43.50 15.00 6.74
C THR A 726 43.37 16.47 6.40
N ARG A 727 43.01 16.75 5.15
CA ARG A 727 42.72 18.10 4.66
C ARG A 727 41.60 18.77 5.45
N GLY A 728 40.61 17.98 5.88
CA GLY A 728 39.53 18.42 6.76
C GLY A 728 40.03 18.79 8.17
N LEU A 729 40.91 17.98 8.77
CA LEU A 729 41.53 18.31 10.06
C LEU A 729 42.37 19.59 9.99
N HIS A 730 43.13 19.78 8.93
CA HIS A 730 43.93 20.98 8.73
C HIS A 730 43.06 22.22 8.51
N ALA A 731 41.97 22.12 7.74
CA ALA A 731 41.00 23.20 7.59
C ALA A 731 40.30 23.54 8.92
N GLU A 732 39.99 22.53 9.73
CA GLU A 732 39.37 22.74 11.04
C GLU A 732 40.32 23.40 12.04
N TRP A 733 41.61 23.04 12.00
CA TRP A 733 42.66 23.74 12.75
C TRP A 733 42.80 25.20 12.30
N LEU A 734 42.81 25.48 10.99
CA LEU A 734 42.83 26.86 10.47
C LEU A 734 41.60 27.69 10.90
N ALA A 735 40.43 27.06 11.03
CA ALA A 735 39.18 27.73 11.39
C ALA A 735 39.07 28.07 12.90
N ARG A 736 39.88 27.43 13.76
CA ARG A 736 39.72 27.45 15.21
C ARG A 736 40.97 27.90 15.94
N GLU A 737 40.93 29.11 16.51
CA GLU A 737 42.02 29.67 17.31
C GLU A 737 42.38 28.81 18.52
N ASP A 738 41.40 28.13 19.13
CA ASP A 738 41.65 27.24 20.27
C ASP A 738 42.48 26.01 19.90
N LEU A 739 42.28 25.46 18.69
CA LEU A 739 43.12 24.37 18.19
C LEU A 739 44.53 24.87 17.82
N GLN A 740 44.66 26.06 17.24
CA GLN A 740 45.96 26.65 16.88
C GLN A 740 46.83 26.94 18.11
N ARG A 741 46.22 27.39 19.21
CA ARG A 741 46.95 27.67 20.45
C ARG A 741 47.49 26.41 21.13
N VAL A 742 46.79 25.28 20.98
CA VAL A 742 47.09 24.05 21.71
C VAL A 742 47.94 23.08 20.87
N PHE A 743 47.74 23.05 19.55
CA PHE A 743 48.37 22.07 18.66
C PHE A 743 49.29 22.75 17.63
N ASP A 744 50.60 22.71 17.89
CA ASP A 744 51.63 23.14 16.92
C ASP A 744 51.89 22.05 15.87
N LEU A 745 51.37 22.23 14.66
CA LEU A 745 51.49 21.25 13.58
C LEU A 745 52.90 21.17 12.96
N ALA A 746 53.79 22.12 13.26
CA ALA A 746 55.20 22.02 12.87
C ALA A 746 55.94 20.97 13.71
N ALA A 747 55.50 20.74 14.95
CA ALA A 747 56.05 19.73 15.84
C ALA A 747 55.27 18.41 15.78
N LYS A 748 55.97 17.28 15.78
CA LYS A 748 55.37 15.94 15.87
C LYS A 748 54.38 15.81 17.04
N ALA A 749 54.73 16.35 18.21
CA ALA A 749 53.88 16.28 19.39
C ALA A 749 52.52 16.98 19.20
N GLY A 750 52.48 18.11 18.48
CA GLY A 750 51.23 18.81 18.17
C GLY A 750 50.39 18.08 17.14
N ARG A 751 51.04 17.43 16.16
CA ARG A 751 50.39 16.54 15.18
C ARG A 751 49.74 15.32 15.84
N GLU A 752 50.47 14.63 16.72
CA GLU A 752 49.93 13.51 17.51
C GLU A 752 48.77 13.97 18.40
N ALA A 753 48.91 15.12 19.07
CA ALA A 753 47.88 15.67 19.93
C ALA A 753 46.59 16.06 19.18
N LEU A 754 46.70 16.55 17.93
CA LEU A 754 45.53 16.82 17.09
C LEU A 754 44.78 15.53 16.70
N SER A 755 45.50 14.44 16.39
CA SER A 755 44.87 13.13 16.16
C SER A 755 44.17 12.58 17.40
N VAL A 756 44.75 12.82 18.60
CA VAL A 756 44.12 12.46 19.88
C VAL A 756 42.89 13.31 20.15
N TRP A 757 42.96 14.62 19.90
CA TRP A 757 41.81 15.52 20.02
C TRP A 757 40.66 15.07 19.13
N TRP A 758 40.93 14.70 17.87
CA TRP A 758 39.93 14.12 16.99
C TRP A 758 39.37 12.81 17.55
N TYR A 759 40.23 11.89 18.02
CA TYR A 759 39.82 10.62 18.60
C TYR A 759 38.93 10.79 19.84
N VAL A 760 39.13 11.84 20.63
CA VAL A 760 38.26 12.13 21.78
C VAL A 760 36.96 12.82 21.33
N THR A 761 37.03 13.72 20.34
CA THR A 761 35.92 14.60 19.96
C THR A 761 34.94 13.99 18.95
N HIS A 762 35.40 13.10 18.05
CA HIS A 762 34.58 12.53 16.97
C HIS A 762 33.35 11.73 17.45
N ARG A 763 33.36 11.29 18.72
CA ARG A 763 32.26 10.57 19.35
C ARG A 763 31.05 11.48 19.53
N ASP A 764 31.27 12.75 19.87
CA ASP A 764 30.24 13.69 20.29
C ASP A 764 29.90 14.77 19.23
N ASP A 765 30.74 14.94 18.20
CA ASP A 765 30.52 15.89 17.10
C ASP A 765 30.54 15.17 15.74
N ALA A 766 29.37 15.10 15.09
CA ALA A 766 29.19 14.46 13.79
C ALA A 766 29.99 15.14 12.67
N PHE A 767 30.21 16.46 12.72
CA PHE A 767 31.02 17.17 11.71
C PHE A 767 32.51 16.87 11.87
N ILE A 768 32.96 16.72 13.12
CA ILE A 768 34.35 16.33 13.39
C ILE A 768 34.59 14.89 12.98
N ARG A 769 33.59 14.02 13.14
CA ARG A 769 33.66 12.61 12.72
C ARG A 769 33.97 12.44 11.24
N GLU A 770 33.38 13.26 10.37
CA GLU A 770 33.58 13.20 8.91
C GLU A 770 35.02 13.58 8.48
N LEU A 771 35.83 14.17 9.36
CA LEU A 771 37.18 14.62 9.01
C LEU A 771 38.20 13.48 8.86
N VAL A 772 37.98 12.32 9.48
CA VAL A 772 38.84 11.15 9.31
C VAL A 772 37.96 9.92 9.11
N ARG A 773 38.29 9.12 8.11
CA ARG A 773 37.63 7.84 7.82
C ARG A 773 37.77 6.88 9.00
N LEU A 774 36.65 6.37 9.51
CA LEU A 774 36.65 5.48 10.67
C LEU A 774 37.37 4.15 10.37
N GLU A 775 37.38 3.72 9.12
CA GLU A 775 38.05 2.48 8.69
C GLU A 775 39.55 2.51 8.98
N VAL A 776 40.15 3.72 9.01
CA VAL A 776 41.56 3.90 9.36
C VAL A 776 41.83 3.52 10.83
N MET A 777 40.82 3.59 11.70
CA MET A 777 40.98 3.24 13.12
C MET A 777 41.27 1.75 13.33
N GLU A 778 40.84 0.89 12.39
CA GLU A 778 41.05 -0.56 12.44
C GLU A 778 42.45 -0.98 11.95
N GLU A 779 43.17 -0.09 11.24
CA GLU A 779 44.51 -0.39 10.77
C GLU A 779 45.46 -0.67 11.94
N VAL A 780 46.33 -1.65 11.76
CA VAL A 780 47.33 -2.01 12.76
C VAL A 780 48.44 -0.97 12.80
N MET A 781 48.80 -0.49 13.99
CA MET A 781 49.88 0.48 14.15
C MET A 781 51.24 -0.17 13.80
N PRO A 782 51.94 0.26 12.73
CA PRO A 782 53.09 -0.49 12.19
C PRO A 782 54.23 -0.72 13.20
N LEU A 783 54.42 0.20 14.15
CA LEU A 783 55.45 0.12 15.18
C LEU A 783 55.22 -0.98 16.23
N LEU A 784 54.03 -1.62 16.25
CA LEU A 784 53.61 -2.56 17.30
C LEU A 784 53.43 -4.01 16.81
N VAL A 785 53.85 -4.33 15.57
CA VAL A 785 53.58 -5.61 14.87
C VAL A 785 54.65 -6.70 15.07
N GLN A 786 55.79 -6.39 15.70
CA GLN A 786 57.01 -7.21 15.58
C GLN A 786 57.14 -8.44 16.52
N ASP A 787 56.09 -8.88 17.23
CA ASP A 787 56.12 -10.05 18.14
C ASP A 787 54.91 -10.98 17.92
N GLU A 788 54.99 -12.26 18.35
CA GLU A 788 53.94 -13.31 18.25
C GLU A 788 52.62 -13.03 19.03
N GLY A 789 52.36 -11.79 19.46
CA GLY A 789 51.13 -11.36 20.14
C GLY A 789 50.10 -10.75 19.18
N ARG A 790 48.88 -10.49 19.68
CA ARG A 790 47.86 -9.74 18.93
C ARG A 790 48.39 -8.33 18.60
N PRO A 791 48.38 -7.89 17.32
CA PRO A 791 48.75 -6.53 16.96
C PRO A 791 47.75 -5.50 17.50
N ILE A 792 48.26 -4.31 17.89
CA ILE A 792 47.45 -3.20 18.41
C ILE A 792 46.99 -2.30 17.24
N THR A 793 45.70 -2.00 17.16
CA THR A 793 45.14 -1.10 16.14
C THR A 793 45.42 0.37 16.44
N ARG A 794 45.28 1.25 15.44
CA ARG A 794 45.39 2.71 15.64
C ARG A 794 44.38 3.21 16.68
N ALA A 795 43.16 2.68 16.70
CA ALA A 795 42.15 3.00 17.73
C ALA A 795 42.62 2.64 19.15
N GLU A 796 43.14 1.42 19.32
CA GLU A 796 43.62 0.92 20.60
C GLU A 796 44.85 1.70 21.08
N TYR A 797 45.71 2.14 20.17
CA TYR A 797 46.84 3.03 20.47
C TYR A 797 46.38 4.45 20.85
N LEU A 798 45.37 4.99 20.16
CA LEU A 798 44.79 6.30 20.48
C LEU A 798 44.07 6.29 21.83
N LEU A 799 43.38 5.20 22.17
CA LEU A 799 42.80 5.00 23.50
C LEU A 799 43.89 5.05 24.58
N TRP A 800 44.98 4.32 24.36
CA TRP A 800 46.12 4.31 25.28
C TRP A 800 46.75 5.69 25.44
N ILE A 801 47.11 6.37 24.35
CA ILE A 801 47.77 7.69 24.42
C ILE A 801 46.86 8.77 25.02
N SER A 802 45.54 8.70 24.79
CA SER A 802 44.56 9.67 25.31
C SER A 802 44.36 9.59 26.83
N ARG A 803 44.79 8.51 27.47
CA ARG A 803 44.52 8.20 28.88
C ARG A 803 45.79 8.03 29.69
N GLU A 804 45.96 8.89 30.69
CA GLU A 804 47.13 8.83 31.58
C GLU A 804 47.17 7.54 32.41
N ASP A 805 46.03 7.08 32.92
CA ASP A 805 45.95 5.86 33.71
C ASP A 805 46.36 4.60 32.92
N LEU A 806 45.99 4.51 31.64
CA LEU A 806 46.39 3.41 30.76
C LEU A 806 47.89 3.47 30.42
N ARG A 807 48.46 4.68 30.23
CA ARG A 807 49.90 4.86 30.02
C ARG A 807 50.73 4.45 31.23
N VAL A 808 50.22 4.72 32.43
CA VAL A 808 50.88 4.34 33.69
C VAL A 808 50.75 2.84 33.95
N ALA A 809 49.58 2.25 33.70
CA ALA A 809 49.32 0.84 33.95
C ALA A 809 49.95 -0.09 32.91
N PHE A 810 50.06 0.34 31.65
CA PHE A 810 50.50 -0.50 30.54
C PHE A 810 51.54 0.20 29.66
N ASP A 811 52.81 -0.23 29.73
CA ASP A 811 53.82 0.24 28.77
C ASP A 811 53.73 -0.56 27.46
N VAL A 812 52.90 -0.08 26.51
CA VAL A 812 52.69 -0.73 25.21
C VAL A 812 53.93 -0.73 24.30
N LYS A 813 55.01 -0.02 24.67
CA LYS A 813 56.30 -0.11 23.96
C LYS A 813 57.02 -1.41 24.31
N GLN A 814 56.75 -2.01 25.47
CA GLN A 814 57.30 -3.29 25.90
C GLN A 814 56.38 -4.46 25.57
N ARG A 815 56.95 -5.63 25.24
CA ARG A 815 56.17 -6.85 24.90
C ARG A 815 55.21 -7.26 26.02
N VAL A 816 55.67 -7.22 27.27
CA VAL A 816 54.87 -7.57 28.45
C VAL A 816 53.70 -6.59 28.64
N GLY A 817 53.95 -5.29 28.44
CA GLY A 817 52.91 -4.27 28.53
C GLY A 817 51.88 -4.36 27.40
N ARG A 818 52.29 -4.70 26.16
CA ARG A 818 51.33 -4.99 25.06
C ARG A 818 50.43 -6.17 25.37
N LYS A 819 50.99 -7.25 25.93
CA LYS A 819 50.21 -8.44 26.31
C LYS A 819 49.21 -8.12 27.41
N ALA A 820 49.65 -7.45 28.48
CA ALA A 820 48.79 -7.02 29.58
C ALA A 820 47.68 -6.04 29.12
N TYR A 821 48.02 -5.12 28.22
CA TYR A 821 47.05 -4.19 27.62
C TYR A 821 46.03 -4.93 26.75
N SER A 822 46.47 -5.91 25.95
CA SER A 822 45.57 -6.73 25.12
C SER A 822 44.62 -7.59 25.97
N GLU A 823 45.11 -8.17 27.07
CA GLU A 823 44.31 -8.92 28.03
C GLU A 823 43.30 -8.00 28.75
N TRP A 824 43.72 -6.78 29.13
CA TRP A 824 42.84 -5.77 29.68
C TRP A 824 41.76 -5.33 28.67
N LEU A 825 42.12 -5.11 27.39
CA LEU A 825 41.17 -4.77 26.32
C LEU A 825 40.13 -5.88 26.12
N LEU A 826 40.55 -7.15 26.14
CA LEU A 826 39.66 -8.31 25.96
C LEU A 826 38.72 -8.56 27.16
N GLY A 827 39.14 -8.21 28.38
CA GLY A 827 38.37 -8.47 29.60
C GLY A 827 37.58 -7.28 30.14
N TYR A 828 38.08 -6.06 29.96
CA TYR A 828 37.53 -4.84 30.58
C TYR A 828 37.41 -3.68 29.59
N GLY A 829 38.34 -3.56 28.63
CA GLY A 829 38.36 -2.46 27.66
C GLY A 829 37.37 -2.60 26.50
N ALA A 830 36.61 -3.69 26.40
CA ALA A 830 35.60 -3.91 25.34
C ALA A 830 34.48 -2.84 25.35
N GLY A 831 34.20 -2.20 26.48
CA GLY A 831 33.29 -1.04 26.58
C GLY A 831 33.95 0.32 26.31
N GLU A 832 35.28 0.36 26.15
CA GLU A 832 36.07 1.60 26.07
C GLU A 832 36.80 1.77 24.70
N SER A 833 37.08 0.65 24.01
CA SER A 833 37.64 0.55 22.66
C SER A 833 36.54 0.55 21.58
N THR A 834 36.65 1.44 20.59
CA THR A 834 35.63 1.65 19.54
C THR A 834 35.53 0.53 18.51
N VAL A 835 36.57 -0.30 18.34
CA VAL A 835 36.62 -1.31 17.26
C VAL A 835 35.81 -2.58 17.61
N GLN A 836 35.64 -2.88 18.90
CA GLN A 836 34.89 -4.06 19.31
C GLN A 836 33.37 -3.80 19.41
N GLY A 837 32.99 -2.55 19.71
CA GLY A 837 31.59 -2.11 19.65
C GLY A 837 30.96 -2.17 18.25
N GLU A 838 31.76 -2.12 17.18
CA GLU A 838 31.27 -2.20 15.79
C GLU A 838 31.23 -3.63 15.22
N ARG A 839 32.10 -4.55 15.67
CA ARG A 839 31.97 -5.99 15.34
C ARG A 839 30.80 -6.65 16.07
N ASP A 840 30.51 -6.24 17.30
CA ASP A 840 29.32 -6.68 18.02
C ASP A 840 28.05 -5.96 17.48
N ALA A 841 28.19 -4.82 16.80
CA ALA A 841 27.08 -4.17 16.08
C ALA A 841 26.62 -4.90 14.81
N ALA A 842 27.39 -5.87 14.30
CA ALA A 842 26.95 -6.78 13.24
C ALA A 842 26.15 -7.99 13.77
N SER A 843 26.12 -8.21 15.10
CA SER A 843 25.32 -9.26 15.73
C SER A 843 24.89 -8.84 17.14
N SER A 844 23.82 -8.04 17.19
CA SER A 844 23.09 -7.54 18.38
C SER A 844 23.81 -6.49 19.25
N PRO A 845 23.20 -5.30 19.49
CA PRO A 845 23.83 -4.26 20.29
C PRO A 845 23.56 -4.46 21.78
N THR A 846 24.62 -4.59 22.57
CA THR A 846 24.61 -4.30 24.02
C THR A 846 25.50 -3.10 24.29
N VAL A 847 24.89 -1.94 24.54
CA VAL A 847 25.55 -0.82 25.23
C VAL A 847 25.36 -1.05 26.72
N SER A 848 26.46 -1.14 27.47
CA SER A 848 26.46 -1.00 28.92
C SER A 848 27.58 -0.05 29.35
N SER A 849 27.21 1.06 29.98
CA SER A 849 27.78 1.42 31.28
C SER A 849 26.90 2.48 31.97
N GLY A 850 26.74 2.31 33.28
CA GLY A 850 25.64 2.84 34.06
C GLY A 850 25.71 4.32 34.48
N PRO A 851 24.80 4.74 35.37
CA PRO A 851 24.75 6.10 35.87
C PRO A 851 25.96 6.37 36.78
N THR A 852 26.57 7.51 36.53
CA THR A 852 27.38 8.26 37.48
C THR A 852 26.66 8.37 38.83
N LYS A 853 27.24 7.77 39.87
CA LYS A 853 26.97 8.20 41.25
C LYS A 853 27.39 9.66 41.36
N GLY A 854 26.44 10.59 41.45
CA GLY A 854 26.75 11.97 41.85
C GLY A 854 25.81 13.11 41.46
N ALA A 855 24.79 12.91 40.61
CA ALA A 855 23.80 13.96 40.33
C ALA A 855 22.40 13.45 40.67
N GLY A 856 21.83 13.94 41.78
CA GLY A 856 20.45 13.64 42.16
C GLY A 856 19.46 14.04 41.06
N PHE A 857 18.32 13.36 41.01
CA PHE A 857 17.21 13.74 40.12
C PHE A 857 16.74 15.16 40.43
N ALA A 858 16.33 15.91 39.41
CA ALA A 858 15.62 17.16 39.63
C ALA A 858 14.25 16.86 40.26
N GLU A 859 13.85 17.61 41.29
CA GLU A 859 12.57 17.42 41.97
C GLU A 859 11.40 18.08 41.22
N GLY A 860 10.20 17.55 41.42
CA GLY A 860 8.94 18.21 41.00
C GLY A 860 8.59 18.16 39.51
N GLY A 861 9.36 17.43 38.68
CA GLY A 861 9.09 17.33 37.24
C GLY A 861 8.79 15.92 36.71
N VAL A 862 8.54 15.82 35.41
CA VAL A 862 8.14 14.59 34.70
C VAL A 862 8.94 14.42 33.41
N ASN A 863 9.43 13.21 33.16
CA ASN A 863 9.98 12.83 31.85
C ASN A 863 8.85 12.27 30.99
N VAL A 864 8.52 12.91 29.87
CA VAL A 864 7.54 12.38 28.91
C VAL A 864 8.28 11.55 27.88
N ILE A 865 8.12 10.22 27.95
CA ILE A 865 8.83 9.26 27.11
C ILE A 865 7.95 8.87 25.91
N GLY A 866 8.45 9.04 24.69
CA GLY A 866 7.73 8.67 23.46
C GLY A 866 8.29 9.33 22.20
N TYR A 867 7.57 9.18 21.09
CA TYR A 867 7.97 9.68 19.78
C TYR A 867 7.65 11.18 19.59
N GLY A 868 8.27 12.07 20.36
CA GLY A 868 7.93 13.50 20.37
C GLY A 868 7.98 14.23 19.01
N ARG A 869 8.83 13.76 18.08
CA ARG A 869 8.95 14.32 16.71
C ARG A 869 8.07 13.62 15.67
N GLY A 870 7.34 12.57 16.04
CA GLY A 870 6.57 11.76 15.11
C GLY A 870 5.32 12.49 14.58
N GLU A 871 5.14 12.51 13.26
CA GLU A 871 3.95 13.07 12.59
C GLU A 871 2.78 12.06 12.53
N PHE A 872 2.42 11.48 13.68
CA PHE A 872 1.33 10.49 13.82
C PHE A 872 0.72 10.52 15.23
N GLY A 873 -0.33 9.72 15.46
CA GLY A 873 -1.17 9.79 16.66
C GLY A 873 -0.44 9.72 18.01
N ILE A 874 0.57 8.86 18.15
CA ILE A 874 1.33 8.68 19.40
C ILE A 874 2.32 9.83 19.62
N GLY A 875 2.91 10.38 18.55
CA GLY A 875 3.74 11.58 18.69
C GLY A 875 2.94 12.79 19.16
N GLU A 876 1.68 12.88 18.72
CA GLU A 876 0.75 13.90 19.21
C GLU A 876 0.41 13.72 20.70
N ASP A 877 0.32 12.48 21.21
CA ASP A 877 0.11 12.23 22.65
C ASP A 877 1.24 12.83 23.50
N VAL A 878 2.50 12.68 23.05
CA VAL A 878 3.67 13.27 23.72
C VAL A 878 3.54 14.80 23.74
N ARG A 879 3.22 15.42 22.60
CA ARG A 879 3.01 16.86 22.50
C ARG A 879 1.88 17.35 23.39
N MET A 880 0.78 16.64 23.45
CA MET A 880 -0.37 16.97 24.29
C MET A 880 -0.08 16.80 25.79
N ALA A 881 0.67 15.76 26.17
CA ALA A 881 1.12 15.56 27.54
C ALA A 881 2.09 16.67 27.99
N VAL A 882 3.08 17.00 27.15
CA VAL A 882 3.99 18.14 27.43
C VAL A 882 3.19 19.43 27.56
N ARG A 883 2.24 19.69 26.65
CA ARG A 883 1.40 20.89 26.71
C ARG A 883 0.55 20.96 27.97
N ALA A 884 -0.01 19.85 28.43
CA ALA A 884 -0.76 19.80 29.69
C ALA A 884 0.13 20.17 30.89
N LEU A 885 1.31 19.57 30.97
CA LEU A 885 2.26 19.76 32.07
C LEU A 885 2.89 21.16 32.06
N SER A 886 3.28 21.66 30.88
CA SER A 886 3.89 22.99 30.74
C SER A 886 2.89 24.11 31.00
N CYS A 887 1.59 23.90 30.75
CA CYS A 887 0.55 24.92 30.96
C CYS A 887 0.32 25.24 32.45
N ILE A 888 0.74 24.36 33.35
CA ILE A 888 0.59 24.49 34.80
C ILE A 888 1.96 24.46 35.52
N ASP A 889 3.02 24.84 34.80
CA ASP A 889 4.39 25.01 35.32
C ASP A 889 5.01 23.75 35.99
N ILE A 890 4.64 22.55 35.54
CA ILE A 890 5.35 21.33 35.93
C ILE A 890 6.60 21.16 35.07
N GLY A 891 7.77 21.05 35.73
CA GLY A 891 9.04 20.81 35.05
C GLY A 891 8.95 19.58 34.15
N THR A 892 9.21 19.73 32.85
CA THR A 892 8.96 18.68 31.87
C THR A 892 10.13 18.55 30.90
N CYS A 893 10.50 17.32 30.56
CA CYS A 893 11.46 17.06 29.48
C CYS A 893 11.05 15.83 28.66
N VAL A 894 11.60 15.72 27.46
CA VAL A 894 11.36 14.62 26.51
C VAL A 894 12.70 13.95 26.21
N PRO A 895 13.02 12.82 26.87
CA PRO A 895 14.25 12.10 26.61
C PRO A 895 14.29 11.51 25.21
N ARG A 896 15.44 11.62 24.54
CA ARG A 896 15.70 10.94 23.26
C ARG A 896 15.79 9.44 23.50
N ILE A 897 14.87 8.69 22.90
CA ILE A 897 14.83 7.23 22.98
C ILE A 897 15.44 6.60 21.72
N PRO A 898 16.20 5.49 21.82
CA PRO A 898 16.87 4.85 20.69
C PRO A 898 15.93 3.94 19.86
N LEU A 899 14.65 4.29 19.76
CA LEU A 899 13.66 3.51 19.02
C LEU A 899 13.39 4.16 17.66
N ARG A 900 13.56 3.39 16.59
CA ARG A 900 13.21 3.80 15.22
C ARG A 900 11.75 3.48 14.94
N VAL A 901 11.10 4.37 14.18
CA VAL A 901 9.75 4.16 13.63
C VAL A 901 9.74 4.65 12.19
N ALA A 902 8.95 4.00 11.33
CA ALA A 902 8.91 4.28 9.89
C ALA A 902 8.20 5.61 9.53
N ALA A 903 7.50 6.23 10.48
CA ALA A 903 6.81 7.50 10.27
C ALA A 903 7.80 8.67 10.19
N ARG A 904 7.41 9.73 9.49
CA ARG A 904 8.17 10.98 9.40
C ARG A 904 8.36 11.61 10.79
N GLN A 905 9.58 12.13 11.04
CA GLN A 905 10.06 12.61 12.35
C GLN A 905 10.54 14.08 12.29
N GLU A 906 9.91 14.89 11.44
CA GLU A 906 10.32 16.28 11.16
C GLU A 906 9.63 17.31 12.07
N ASP A 907 8.73 16.89 12.97
CA ASP A 907 8.07 17.81 13.90
C ASP A 907 9.03 18.21 15.02
N VAL A 908 9.51 19.45 14.98
CA VAL A 908 10.46 20.00 15.96
C VAL A 908 9.79 20.84 17.05
N SER A 909 8.47 20.78 17.21
CA SER A 909 7.70 21.59 18.17
C SER A 909 8.13 21.37 19.63
N LEU A 910 8.68 20.21 19.95
CA LEU A 910 9.17 19.87 21.30
C LEU A 910 10.69 20.03 21.47
N ARG A 911 11.41 20.59 20.49
CA ARG A 911 12.89 20.70 20.53
C ARG A 911 13.42 21.36 21.81
N ALA A 912 12.68 22.31 22.38
CA ALA A 912 13.05 22.98 23.63
C ALA A 912 12.96 22.08 24.88
N TYR A 913 12.17 21.01 24.82
CA TYR A 913 12.00 20.04 25.91
C TYR A 913 12.90 18.81 25.75
N GLU A 914 13.54 18.64 24.59
CA GLU A 914 14.33 17.43 24.28
C GLU A 914 15.64 17.37 25.05
N VAL A 915 15.89 16.22 25.68
CA VAL A 915 17.10 15.96 26.48
C VAL A 915 17.71 14.62 26.10
N PRO A 916 19.03 14.42 26.25
CA PRO A 916 19.67 13.14 25.93
C PRO A 916 19.28 12.00 26.88
N ARG A 917 18.81 12.29 28.10
CA ARG A 917 18.45 11.30 29.13
C ARG A 917 17.37 11.82 30.08
N PRO A 918 16.60 10.95 30.77
CA PRO A 918 15.61 11.37 31.75
C PRO A 918 16.23 12.14 32.93
N LEU A 919 15.61 13.28 33.31
CA LEU A 919 16.08 14.20 34.35
C LEU A 919 15.34 14.06 35.69
N PHE A 920 14.08 13.64 35.65
CA PHE A 920 13.18 13.60 36.81
C PHE A 920 12.98 12.18 37.35
N ARG A 921 12.41 12.08 38.56
CA ARG A 921 12.06 10.80 39.22
C ARG A 921 10.80 10.13 38.67
N THR A 922 10.01 10.84 37.88
CA THR A 922 8.72 10.35 37.38
C THR A 922 8.75 10.27 35.87
N ASN A 923 8.43 9.11 35.31
CA ASN A 923 8.27 8.89 33.88
C ASN A 923 6.79 8.82 33.53
N LEU A 924 6.39 9.55 32.50
CA LEU A 924 5.10 9.38 31.81
C LEU A 924 5.38 8.79 30.43
N ILE A 925 5.05 7.52 30.26
CA ILE A 925 5.41 6.73 29.08
C ILE A 925 4.25 6.75 28.09
N CYS A 926 4.30 7.69 27.14
CA CYS A 926 3.29 7.94 26.10
C CYS A 926 3.58 7.09 24.85
N MET A 927 3.44 5.77 24.96
CA MET A 927 3.55 4.82 23.85
C MET A 927 2.76 3.54 24.18
N PRO A 928 2.43 2.68 23.20
CA PRO A 928 1.80 1.40 23.49
C PRO A 928 2.64 0.52 24.43
N HIS A 929 1.99 -0.36 25.17
CA HIS A 929 2.62 -1.27 26.14
C HIS A 929 3.75 -2.13 25.53
N TYR A 930 3.60 -2.59 24.29
CA TYR A 930 4.63 -3.37 23.60
C TYR A 930 5.85 -2.50 23.18
N GLU A 931 5.66 -1.21 22.92
CA GLU A 931 6.79 -0.28 22.71
C GLU A 931 7.52 0.01 24.03
N THR A 932 6.83 -0.05 25.17
CA THR A 932 7.47 0.04 26.49
C THR A 932 8.40 -1.16 26.74
N LEU A 933 8.00 -2.37 26.31
CA LEU A 933 8.88 -3.55 26.31
C LEU A 933 10.08 -3.37 25.37
N ARG A 934 9.88 -2.83 24.16
CA ARG A 934 10.96 -2.53 23.21
C ARG A 934 11.91 -1.47 23.75
N LEU A 935 11.39 -0.48 24.48
CA LEU A 935 12.20 0.53 25.15
C LEU A 935 13.14 -0.13 26.16
N LEU A 936 12.62 -0.97 27.06
CA LEU A 936 13.44 -1.75 28.00
C LEU A 936 14.49 -2.58 27.25
N ALA A 937 14.13 -3.27 26.17
CA ALA A 937 15.08 -4.06 25.40
C ALA A 937 16.20 -3.21 24.77
N ALA A 938 15.88 -2.00 24.29
CA ALA A 938 16.83 -1.11 23.63
C ALA A 938 17.70 -0.31 24.62
N THR A 939 17.20 -0.03 25.82
CA THR A 939 17.87 0.85 26.78
C THR A 939 18.35 0.14 28.04
N GLY A 940 18.04 -1.15 28.18
CA GLY A 940 18.07 -1.84 29.45
C GLY A 940 17.29 -1.05 30.50
N HIS A 941 17.83 -1.06 31.70
CA HIS A 941 17.28 -0.41 32.89
C HIS A 941 17.50 1.12 32.95
N SER A 942 18.23 1.71 32.00
CA SER A 942 18.71 3.11 32.10
C SER A 942 17.60 4.18 32.14
N ILE A 943 16.44 3.91 31.54
CA ILE A 943 15.30 4.84 31.51
C ILE A 943 14.32 4.58 32.65
N LEU A 944 14.07 3.31 32.99
CA LEU A 944 12.97 2.90 33.86
C LEU A 944 13.38 2.79 35.34
N ASP A 945 14.60 2.37 35.63
CA ASP A 945 15.00 2.09 37.02
C ASP A 945 15.10 3.36 37.87
N GLU A 946 14.92 3.18 39.18
CA GLU A 946 14.96 4.22 40.23
C GLU A 946 13.93 5.35 40.06
N ARG A 947 12.90 5.13 39.22
CA ARG A 947 11.85 6.10 38.90
C ARG A 947 10.47 5.51 39.11
N TYR A 948 9.50 6.39 39.32
CA TYR A 948 8.08 6.05 39.29
C TYR A 948 7.59 6.08 37.85
N ASN A 949 7.24 4.92 37.30
CA ASN A 949 6.90 4.73 35.90
C ASN A 949 5.39 4.69 35.71
N ILE A 950 4.85 5.69 35.00
CA ILE A 950 3.45 5.79 34.63
C ILE A 950 3.30 5.36 33.17
N GLY A 951 2.64 4.24 32.92
CA GLY A 951 2.28 3.81 31.57
C GLY A 951 1.08 4.57 31.04
N PHE A 952 1.24 5.45 30.06
CA PHE A 952 0.13 6.13 29.39
C PHE A 952 -0.16 5.45 28.05
N TRP A 953 -0.69 4.24 28.13
CA TRP A 953 -0.77 3.34 26.99
C TRP A 953 -2.03 3.55 26.16
N GLN A 954 -1.84 3.63 24.85
CA GLN A 954 -2.94 3.59 23.90
C GLN A 954 -3.42 2.14 23.74
N TRP A 955 -4.74 1.97 23.77
CA TRP A 955 -5.42 0.71 23.54
C TRP A 955 -6.84 0.96 23.02
N GLU A 956 -7.36 0.07 22.19
CA GLU A 956 -8.63 0.29 21.49
C GLU A 956 -9.56 -0.91 21.56
N LEU A 957 -9.28 -1.91 22.41
CA LEU A 957 -10.19 -3.05 22.60
C LEU A 957 -10.68 -3.16 24.05
N PRO A 958 -11.82 -3.82 24.30
CA PRO A 958 -12.44 -3.86 25.63
C PRO A 958 -11.62 -4.58 26.70
N ARG A 959 -10.67 -5.44 26.31
CA ARG A 959 -9.81 -6.17 27.23
C ARG A 959 -8.35 -5.94 26.90
N PHE A 960 -7.53 -5.74 27.92
CA PHE A 960 -6.08 -5.69 27.73
C PHE A 960 -5.54 -7.04 27.25
N PRO A 961 -4.58 -7.06 26.30
CA PRO A 961 -4.14 -8.31 25.69
C PRO A 961 -3.37 -9.19 26.68
N ALA A 962 -3.82 -10.44 26.83
CA ALA A 962 -3.22 -11.40 27.77
C ALA A 962 -1.70 -11.61 27.56
N PRO A 963 -1.18 -11.73 26.31
CA PRO A 963 0.26 -11.88 26.08
C PRO A 963 1.11 -10.70 26.56
N MET A 964 0.51 -9.51 26.70
CA MET A 964 1.22 -8.27 27.04
C MET A 964 1.12 -7.92 28.53
N ARG A 965 0.58 -8.82 29.35
CA ARG A 965 0.52 -8.62 30.81
C ARG A 965 1.89 -8.37 31.44
N CYS A 966 2.97 -8.92 30.87
CA CYS A 966 4.34 -8.66 31.35
C CYS A 966 4.74 -7.17 31.27
N ALA A 967 4.13 -6.36 30.39
CA ALA A 967 4.39 -4.92 30.35
C ALA A 967 3.94 -4.23 31.63
N LEU A 968 2.95 -4.79 32.35
CA LEU A 968 2.47 -4.27 33.62
C LEU A 968 3.57 -4.29 34.68
N ASP A 969 4.52 -5.22 34.60
CA ASP A 969 5.63 -5.33 35.55
C ASP A 969 6.62 -4.16 35.43
N LEU A 970 6.59 -3.42 34.31
CA LEU A 970 7.50 -2.29 34.04
C LEU A 970 7.00 -0.94 34.53
N VAL A 971 5.76 -0.86 35.02
CA VAL A 971 5.12 0.39 35.42
C VAL A 971 4.55 0.29 36.83
N ASP A 972 4.55 1.39 37.57
CA ASP A 972 3.97 1.49 38.90
C ASP A 972 2.47 1.84 38.83
N GLU A 973 2.09 2.58 37.79
CA GLU A 973 0.74 3.09 37.57
C GLU A 973 0.43 3.19 36.07
N ILE A 974 -0.87 3.17 35.73
CA ILE A 974 -1.34 3.33 34.35
C ILE A 974 -2.25 4.55 34.26
N TRP A 975 -1.96 5.41 33.29
CA TRP A 975 -2.86 6.46 32.85
C TRP A 975 -3.57 6.03 31.57
N SER A 976 -4.85 6.33 31.47
CA SER A 976 -5.69 5.94 30.34
C SER A 976 -6.50 7.12 29.85
N ALA A 977 -6.49 7.35 28.52
CA ALA A 977 -7.05 8.57 27.91
C ALA A 977 -8.57 8.65 28.00
N SER A 978 -9.22 7.51 28.25
CA SER A 978 -10.67 7.37 28.34
C SER A 978 -11.09 6.37 29.42
N SER A 979 -12.37 6.42 29.80
CA SER A 979 -12.97 5.43 30.69
C SER A 979 -12.89 4.02 30.11
N PHE A 980 -13.13 3.87 28.80
CA PHE A 980 -13.06 2.60 28.08
C PHE A 980 -11.68 1.93 28.20
N THR A 981 -10.62 2.71 27.95
CA THR A 981 -9.25 2.19 28.08
C THR A 981 -8.88 1.89 29.53
N ALA A 982 -9.32 2.72 30.48
CA ALA A 982 -9.11 2.48 31.90
C ALA A 982 -9.79 1.18 32.37
N GLU A 983 -11.00 0.89 31.90
CA GLU A 983 -11.72 -0.35 32.24
C GLU A 983 -10.99 -1.60 31.73
N ALA A 984 -10.49 -1.56 30.48
CA ALA A 984 -9.72 -2.65 29.91
C ALA A 984 -8.45 -2.96 30.73
N MET A 985 -7.79 -1.93 31.26
CA MET A 985 -6.57 -2.04 32.07
C MET A 985 -6.87 -2.49 33.51
N ARG A 986 -7.90 -1.95 34.16
CA ARG A 986 -8.32 -2.34 35.53
C ARG A 986 -8.67 -3.82 35.62
N ALA A 987 -9.15 -4.42 34.54
CA ALA A 987 -9.51 -5.83 34.51
C ALA A 987 -8.31 -6.79 34.64
N VAL A 988 -7.06 -6.30 34.55
CA VAL A 988 -5.86 -7.14 34.50
C VAL A 988 -4.77 -6.79 35.51
N THR A 989 -4.96 -5.75 36.34
CA THR A 989 -3.97 -5.33 37.35
C THR A 989 -4.60 -4.69 38.57
N ASP A 990 -3.98 -4.89 39.73
CA ASP A 990 -4.33 -4.20 40.98
C ASP A 990 -3.57 -2.86 41.15
N LYS A 991 -2.64 -2.55 40.22
CA LYS A 991 -1.92 -1.27 40.21
C LYS A 991 -2.90 -0.11 39.95
N PRO A 992 -2.60 1.12 40.40
CA PRO A 992 -3.46 2.26 40.13
C PRO A 992 -3.68 2.45 38.62
N VAL A 993 -4.94 2.45 38.18
CA VAL A 993 -5.34 2.78 36.81
C VAL A 993 -6.25 4.00 36.83
N ILE A 994 -5.70 5.13 36.39
CA ILE A 994 -6.35 6.43 36.48
C ILE A 994 -6.76 6.91 35.10
N ARG A 995 -8.04 7.29 34.95
CA ARG A 995 -8.52 7.94 33.74
C ARG A 995 -7.97 9.37 33.69
N MET A 996 -6.98 9.60 32.84
CA MET A 996 -6.35 10.89 32.63
C MET A 996 -6.60 11.36 31.20
N PRO A 997 -7.41 12.42 30.98
CA PRO A 997 -7.80 12.87 29.65
C PRO A 997 -6.60 13.40 28.87
N MET A 998 -6.63 13.30 27.53
CA MET A 998 -5.64 13.93 26.66
C MET A 998 -6.07 15.36 26.32
N VAL A 999 -5.11 16.28 26.17
CA VAL A 999 -5.42 17.63 25.67
C VAL A 999 -6.01 17.55 24.26
N ALA A 1000 -7.08 18.31 24.04
CA ALA A 1000 -7.63 18.65 22.74
C ALA A 1000 -7.55 20.18 22.60
N THR A 1001 -6.80 20.65 21.61
CA THR A 1001 -6.60 22.08 21.37
C THR A 1001 -6.53 22.35 19.88
N LEU A 1002 -6.93 23.56 19.49
CA LEU A 1002 -6.74 24.06 18.14
C LEU A 1002 -5.54 25.04 18.16
N PRO A 1003 -4.42 24.74 17.49
CA PRO A 1003 -3.39 25.75 17.26
C PRO A 1003 -3.96 26.92 16.45
N ALA A 1004 -3.33 28.09 16.58
CA ALA A 1004 -3.67 29.22 15.73
C ALA A 1004 -3.41 28.84 14.27
N PRO A 1005 -4.37 29.08 13.35
CA PRO A 1005 -4.18 28.70 11.96
C PRO A 1005 -3.08 29.56 11.33
N GLU A 1006 -2.21 28.93 10.55
CA GLU A 1006 -1.12 29.62 9.81
C GLU A 1006 -1.71 30.56 8.73
N ARG A 1007 -2.87 30.17 8.18
CA ARG A 1007 -3.64 30.94 7.20
C ARG A 1007 -5.13 30.63 7.31
N LYS A 1008 -5.97 31.49 6.71
CA LYS A 1008 -7.40 31.21 6.58
C LYS A 1008 -7.63 30.23 5.43
N TRP A 1009 -8.30 29.12 5.73
CA TRP A 1009 -8.65 28.10 4.75
C TRP A 1009 -10.03 28.32 4.14
N SER A 1010 -10.19 27.94 2.88
CA SER A 1010 -11.42 27.98 2.09
C SER A 1010 -11.73 26.61 1.48
N ARG A 1011 -12.96 26.38 1.01
CA ARG A 1011 -13.31 25.12 0.34
C ARG A 1011 -12.56 24.93 -0.98
N SER A 1012 -12.27 26.02 -1.69
CA SER A 1012 -11.47 25.99 -2.92
C SER A 1012 -10.05 25.45 -2.73
N ASP A 1013 -9.45 25.63 -1.55
CA ASP A 1013 -8.12 25.07 -1.24
C ASP A 1013 -8.09 23.52 -1.29
N PHE A 1014 -9.27 22.88 -1.23
CA PHE A 1014 -9.43 21.42 -1.24
C PHE A 1014 -10.27 20.93 -2.42
N CYS A 1015 -10.50 21.78 -3.43
CA CYS A 1015 -11.35 21.48 -4.59
C CYS A 1015 -12.80 21.10 -4.20
N LEU A 1016 -13.33 21.75 -3.17
CA LEU A 1016 -14.69 21.51 -2.66
C LEU A 1016 -15.65 22.65 -3.07
N ASN A 1017 -16.90 22.30 -3.38
CA ASN A 1017 -17.91 23.27 -3.82
C ASN A 1017 -18.54 24.03 -2.64
N GLU A 1018 -18.79 25.33 -2.82
CA GLU A 1018 -19.44 26.18 -1.80
C GLU A 1018 -20.94 25.88 -1.64
N GLY A 1019 -21.61 25.34 -2.66
CA GLY A 1019 -23.06 25.07 -2.66
C GLY A 1019 -23.48 23.73 -2.05
N GLU A 1020 -22.56 22.93 -1.55
CA GLU A 1020 -22.82 21.58 -1.03
C GLU A 1020 -22.76 21.53 0.50
N PHE A 1021 -23.49 20.60 1.13
CA PHE A 1021 -23.27 20.24 2.52
C PHE A 1021 -22.25 19.09 2.61
N ILE A 1022 -21.11 19.34 3.27
CA ILE A 1022 -19.94 18.47 3.21
C ILE A 1022 -19.74 17.70 4.52
N PHE A 1023 -19.87 16.38 4.44
CA PHE A 1023 -19.49 15.45 5.48
C PHE A 1023 -18.02 15.06 5.30
N LEU A 1024 -17.26 14.95 6.40
CA LEU A 1024 -15.84 14.61 6.38
C LEU A 1024 -15.56 13.41 7.27
N THR A 1025 -14.86 12.41 6.76
CA THR A 1025 -14.23 11.35 7.55
C THR A 1025 -12.71 11.37 7.35
N VAL A 1026 -11.95 11.20 8.43
CA VAL A 1026 -10.48 11.26 8.43
C VAL A 1026 -9.91 9.98 9.02
N LEU A 1027 -8.97 9.36 8.31
CA LEU A 1027 -8.29 8.16 8.76
C LEU A 1027 -6.81 8.08 8.34
N ASP A 1028 -6.10 7.16 9.01
CA ASP A 1028 -4.75 6.71 8.68
C ASP A 1028 -4.78 5.17 8.56
N GLY A 1029 -4.36 4.64 7.42
CA GLY A 1029 -4.36 3.20 7.13
C GLY A 1029 -3.41 2.39 8.02
N ASN A 1030 -2.37 3.02 8.57
CA ASN A 1030 -1.47 2.38 9.55
C ASN A 1030 -2.13 2.16 10.92
N SER A 1031 -3.31 2.75 11.17
CA SER A 1031 -4.04 2.70 12.45
C SER A 1031 -5.19 1.65 12.49
N SER A 1032 -5.14 0.65 11.60
CA SER A 1032 -6.19 -0.35 11.29
C SER A 1032 -7.44 0.23 10.60
N LEU A 1033 -7.59 -0.06 9.31
CA LEU A 1033 -8.78 0.30 8.53
C LEU A 1033 -10.04 -0.40 9.02
N LYS A 1034 -9.93 -1.65 9.49
CA LYS A 1034 -11.05 -2.38 10.11
C LYS A 1034 -11.58 -1.67 11.35
N ARG A 1035 -10.68 -1.11 12.16
CA ARG A 1035 -11.02 -0.35 13.34
C ARG A 1035 -11.64 1.01 12.99
N LYS A 1036 -11.08 1.75 12.03
CA LYS A 1036 -11.59 3.08 11.61
C LYS A 1036 -12.88 2.99 10.80
N ASN A 1037 -13.08 1.88 10.09
CA ASN A 1037 -14.28 1.52 9.33
C ASN A 1037 -14.82 2.62 8.41
N PRO A 1038 -13.99 3.18 7.51
CA PRO A 1038 -14.43 4.25 6.59
C PRO A 1038 -15.56 3.79 5.64
N LEU A 1039 -15.63 2.49 5.35
CA LEU A 1039 -16.67 1.92 4.51
C LEU A 1039 -18.06 2.07 5.10
N ALA A 1040 -18.22 2.02 6.43
CA ALA A 1040 -19.52 2.29 7.05
C ALA A 1040 -19.98 3.73 6.80
N ALA A 1041 -19.07 4.71 6.86
CA ALA A 1041 -19.41 6.11 6.57
C ALA A 1041 -19.85 6.29 5.11
N VAL A 1042 -19.15 5.64 4.18
CA VAL A 1042 -19.50 5.63 2.76
C VAL A 1042 -20.87 4.98 2.53
N ARG A 1043 -21.10 3.79 3.07
CA ARG A 1043 -22.39 3.08 2.92
C ARG A 1043 -23.55 3.86 3.54
N ALA A 1044 -23.34 4.45 4.72
CA ALA A 1044 -24.36 5.25 5.39
C ALA A 1044 -24.69 6.53 4.61
N PHE A 1045 -23.68 7.19 4.04
CA PHE A 1045 -23.87 8.35 3.18
C PHE A 1045 -24.67 8.01 1.91
N THR A 1046 -24.29 6.94 1.21
CA THR A 1046 -25.00 6.49 0.00
C THR A 1046 -26.44 6.07 0.32
N ALA A 1047 -26.66 5.41 1.47
CA ALA A 1047 -27.99 5.02 1.93
C ALA A 1047 -28.87 6.22 2.31
N ALA A 1048 -28.31 7.23 2.99
CA ALA A 1048 -29.03 8.46 3.34
C ALA A 1048 -29.37 9.28 2.08
N PHE A 1049 -28.45 9.33 1.13
CA PHE A 1049 -28.60 10.20 -0.03
C PHE A 1049 -28.51 9.41 -1.32
N PRO A 1050 -29.54 8.65 -1.75
CA PRO A 1050 -29.48 7.90 -3.01
C PRO A 1050 -29.60 8.80 -4.26
N LYS A 1051 -30.14 10.03 -4.12
CA LYS A 1051 -30.44 10.92 -5.28
C LYS A 1051 -30.06 12.41 -5.09
N SER A 1052 -29.57 12.81 -3.91
CA SER A 1052 -29.30 14.24 -3.63
C SER A 1052 -27.96 14.69 -4.18
N LYS A 1053 -27.94 15.73 -5.03
CA LYS A 1053 -26.72 16.31 -5.61
C LYS A 1053 -26.10 17.45 -4.78
N HIS A 1054 -26.73 17.84 -3.67
CA HIS A 1054 -26.29 18.97 -2.83
C HIS A 1054 -25.48 18.56 -1.59
N VAL A 1055 -25.01 17.32 -1.56
CA VAL A 1055 -24.28 16.75 -0.42
C VAL A 1055 -23.03 16.05 -0.92
N ARG A 1056 -21.97 16.08 -0.12
CA ARG A 1056 -20.69 15.42 -0.43
C ARG A 1056 -20.15 14.72 0.80
N LEU A 1057 -19.55 13.54 0.60
CA LEU A 1057 -18.71 12.89 1.60
C LEU A 1057 -17.26 13.00 1.16
N VAL A 1058 -16.44 13.69 1.94
CA VAL A 1058 -14.99 13.72 1.79
C VAL A 1058 -14.39 12.65 2.68
N VAL A 1059 -13.67 11.70 2.08
CA VAL A 1059 -12.87 10.70 2.78
C VAL A 1059 -11.40 11.10 2.68
N LYS A 1060 -10.88 11.70 3.74
CA LYS A 1060 -9.46 12.02 3.84
C LYS A 1060 -8.70 10.83 4.43
N ALA A 1061 -7.75 10.29 3.69
CA ALA A 1061 -6.92 9.16 4.11
C ALA A 1061 -5.43 9.44 3.94
N MET A 1062 -4.58 8.69 4.64
CA MET A 1062 -3.13 8.58 4.39
C MET A 1062 -2.69 7.14 4.68
N ASN A 1063 -1.53 6.73 4.16
CA ASN A 1063 -0.99 5.37 4.33
C ASN A 1063 -1.99 4.27 3.95
N VAL A 1064 -2.74 4.49 2.86
CA VAL A 1064 -3.72 3.55 2.32
C VAL A 1064 -3.30 3.07 0.95
N SER A 1065 -3.64 1.83 0.63
CA SER A 1065 -3.37 1.19 -0.65
C SER A 1065 -4.56 0.32 -1.04
N GLU A 1066 -4.84 0.19 -2.33
CA GLU A 1066 -5.87 -0.72 -2.84
C GLU A 1066 -5.57 -2.20 -2.55
N ALA A 1067 -4.36 -2.55 -2.09
CA ALA A 1067 -4.08 -3.86 -1.51
C ALA A 1067 -4.85 -4.12 -0.19
N GLN A 1068 -5.32 -3.07 0.50
CA GLN A 1068 -6.11 -3.18 1.71
C GLN A 1068 -7.61 -3.22 1.37
N LEU A 1069 -8.28 -4.33 1.69
CA LEU A 1069 -9.66 -4.61 1.26
C LEU A 1069 -10.68 -3.54 1.67
N GLU A 1070 -10.56 -3.01 2.90
CA GLU A 1070 -11.46 -1.96 3.38
C GLU A 1070 -11.30 -0.65 2.60
N TRP A 1071 -10.06 -0.32 2.21
CA TRP A 1071 -9.78 0.88 1.41
C TRP A 1071 -10.21 0.69 -0.04
N ARG A 1072 -9.92 -0.46 -0.66
CA ARG A 1072 -10.42 -0.79 -2.00
C ARG A 1072 -11.94 -0.65 -2.09
N SER A 1073 -12.66 -1.15 -1.08
CA SER A 1073 -14.12 -1.01 -1.02
C SER A 1073 -14.56 0.46 -1.00
N VAL A 1074 -13.84 1.33 -0.27
CA VAL A 1074 -14.09 2.78 -0.28
C VAL A 1074 -13.85 3.38 -1.67
N VAL A 1075 -12.75 2.99 -2.33
CA VAL A 1075 -12.42 3.44 -3.70
C VAL A 1075 -13.48 3.00 -4.71
N GLU A 1076 -13.93 1.75 -4.65
CA GLU A 1076 -14.99 1.22 -5.53
C GLU A 1076 -16.33 1.97 -5.35
N HIS A 1077 -16.68 2.36 -4.12
CA HIS A 1077 -17.89 3.14 -3.88
C HIS A 1077 -17.72 4.58 -4.39
N ALA A 1078 -16.54 5.19 -4.17
CA ALA A 1078 -16.26 6.53 -4.66
C ALA A 1078 -16.22 6.61 -6.19
N ALA A 1079 -15.73 5.57 -6.87
CA ALA A 1079 -15.75 5.49 -8.33
C ALA A 1079 -17.18 5.40 -8.91
N ARG A 1080 -18.16 4.95 -8.12
CA ARG A 1080 -19.56 4.82 -8.53
C ARG A 1080 -20.44 6.00 -8.10
N ASP A 1081 -19.95 6.87 -7.23
CA ASP A 1081 -20.70 7.97 -6.63
C ASP A 1081 -19.81 9.21 -6.54
N ASP A 1082 -19.96 10.12 -7.52
CA ASP A 1082 -19.19 11.36 -7.70
C ASP A 1082 -19.29 12.35 -6.51
N ARG A 1083 -20.22 12.10 -5.59
CA ARG A 1083 -20.39 12.84 -4.34
C ARG A 1083 -19.48 12.33 -3.23
N ILE A 1084 -18.70 11.27 -3.47
CA ILE A 1084 -17.71 10.77 -2.55
C ILE A 1084 -16.33 11.18 -3.06
N SER A 1085 -15.72 12.17 -2.42
CA SER A 1085 -14.39 12.66 -2.78
C SER A 1085 -13.32 12.03 -1.90
N LEU A 1086 -12.29 11.44 -2.51
CA LEU A 1086 -11.16 10.88 -1.79
C LEU A 1086 -10.00 11.88 -1.79
N ILE A 1087 -9.46 12.18 -0.61
CA ILE A 1087 -8.24 12.98 -0.45
C ILE A 1087 -7.19 12.08 0.19
N VAL A 1088 -6.30 11.51 -0.62
CA VAL A 1088 -5.29 10.52 -0.20
C VAL A 1088 -3.91 11.15 -0.17
N GLU A 1089 -3.63 11.90 0.90
CA GLU A 1089 -2.33 12.54 1.11
C GLU A 1089 -2.00 12.71 2.60
N THR A 1090 -0.71 12.82 2.90
CA THR A 1090 -0.24 13.28 4.21
C THR A 1090 -0.38 14.80 4.28
N MET A 1091 -1.04 15.29 5.33
CA MET A 1091 -1.28 16.73 5.53
C MET A 1091 -0.57 17.20 6.80
N THR A 1092 -0.09 18.44 6.79
CA THR A 1092 0.32 19.12 8.02
C THR A 1092 -0.88 19.29 8.96
N LYS A 1093 -0.61 19.49 10.25
CA LYS A 1093 -1.67 19.70 11.25
C LYS A 1093 -2.56 20.90 10.91
N ASP A 1094 -1.97 22.00 10.45
CA ASP A 1094 -2.70 23.20 10.01
C ASP A 1094 -3.63 22.89 8.83
N LYS A 1095 -3.12 22.24 7.77
CA LYS A 1095 -3.93 21.86 6.59
C LYS A 1095 -5.08 20.91 6.95
N LEU A 1096 -4.85 19.94 7.84
CA LEU A 1096 -5.89 19.01 8.29
C LEU A 1096 -7.01 19.71 9.09
N LEU A 1097 -6.64 20.60 10.02
CA LEU A 1097 -7.62 21.41 10.74
C LEU A 1097 -8.32 22.41 9.81
N GLY A 1098 -7.61 22.94 8.82
CA GLY A 1098 -8.15 23.71 7.71
C GLY A 1098 -9.27 22.96 6.99
N LEU A 1099 -9.03 21.72 6.58
CA LEU A 1099 -10.05 20.86 5.95
C LEU A 1099 -11.25 20.64 6.87
N GLN A 1100 -11.02 20.27 8.14
CA GLN A 1100 -12.11 20.11 9.12
C GLN A 1100 -12.92 21.40 9.30
N SER A 1101 -12.26 22.57 9.24
CA SER A 1101 -12.89 23.87 9.47
C SER A 1101 -13.81 24.29 8.32
N VAL A 1102 -13.55 23.84 7.09
CA VAL A 1102 -14.34 24.20 5.90
C VAL A 1102 -15.44 23.19 5.56
N CYS A 1103 -15.38 21.98 6.12
CA CYS A 1103 -16.46 20.99 6.06
C CYS A 1103 -17.57 21.28 7.09
N ASP A 1104 -18.76 20.72 6.88
CA ASP A 1104 -19.96 21.03 7.68
C ASP A 1104 -20.23 20.04 8.80
N CYS A 1105 -19.83 18.77 8.63
CA CYS A 1105 -20.02 17.73 9.64
C CYS A 1105 -18.85 16.74 9.63
N PHE A 1106 -18.39 16.32 10.81
CA PHE A 1106 -17.37 15.28 10.93
C PHE A 1106 -18.02 13.91 11.22
N VAL A 1107 -17.57 12.86 10.56
CA VAL A 1107 -18.16 11.52 10.64
C VAL A 1107 -17.09 10.51 11.06
N SER A 1108 -17.36 9.73 12.10
CA SER A 1108 -16.49 8.66 12.58
C SER A 1108 -17.32 7.44 12.99
N LEU A 1109 -17.60 6.57 12.03
CA LEU A 1109 -18.30 5.29 12.25
C LEU A 1109 -17.29 4.17 12.55
N HIS A 1110 -16.38 4.45 13.49
CA HIS A 1110 -15.34 3.52 13.90
C HIS A 1110 -15.91 2.34 14.67
N ARG A 1111 -15.17 1.23 14.67
CA ARG A 1111 -15.46 0.07 15.51
C ARG A 1111 -14.90 0.19 16.93
N SER A 1112 -13.83 0.96 17.08
CA SER A 1112 -13.33 1.38 18.39
C SER A 1112 -12.29 2.51 18.28
N GLU A 1113 -12.23 3.38 19.28
CA GLU A 1113 -11.23 4.43 19.46
C GLU A 1113 -10.80 4.51 20.93
N GLY A 1114 -9.49 4.69 21.16
CA GLY A 1114 -8.97 4.89 22.51
C GLY A 1114 -9.39 6.23 23.11
N PHE A 1115 -9.36 7.30 22.30
CA PHE A 1115 -9.77 8.66 22.69
C PHE A 1115 -10.69 9.32 21.67
N GLY A 1116 -10.33 9.29 20.38
CA GLY A 1116 -11.11 9.94 19.32
C GLY A 1116 -10.72 11.41 19.06
N ARG A 1117 -9.40 11.69 18.98
CA ARG A 1117 -8.85 13.05 18.81
C ARG A 1117 -9.51 13.88 17.70
N ASN A 1118 -9.65 13.33 16.49
CA ASN A 1118 -10.25 14.06 15.37
C ASN A 1118 -11.71 14.46 15.65
N ILE A 1119 -12.43 13.68 16.47
CA ILE A 1119 -13.80 14.00 16.89
C ILE A 1119 -13.76 15.21 17.83
N ALA A 1120 -12.87 15.21 18.82
CA ALA A 1120 -12.70 16.32 19.76
C ALA A 1120 -12.29 17.62 19.05
N GLU A 1121 -11.39 17.54 18.06
CA GLU A 1121 -10.96 18.68 17.25
C GLU A 1121 -12.10 19.26 16.40
N ALA A 1122 -12.88 18.41 15.74
CA ALA A 1122 -14.07 18.83 15.00
C ALA A 1122 -15.09 19.53 15.92
N MET A 1123 -15.32 18.99 17.12
CA MET A 1123 -16.19 19.62 18.12
C MET A 1123 -15.65 20.99 18.56
N LEU A 1124 -14.33 21.14 18.78
CA LEU A 1124 -13.72 22.45 19.11
C LEU A 1124 -13.87 23.47 17.98
N LEU A 1125 -13.84 23.03 16.73
CA LEU A 1125 -14.13 23.85 15.54
C LEU A 1125 -15.62 24.23 15.43
N GLY A 1126 -16.46 23.75 16.35
CA GLY A 1126 -17.91 23.97 16.33
C GLY A 1126 -18.62 23.17 15.25
N LYS A 1127 -18.04 22.04 14.83
CA LYS A 1127 -18.66 21.13 13.86
C LYS A 1127 -19.51 20.09 14.57
N PRO A 1128 -20.73 19.81 14.10
CA PRO A 1128 -21.47 18.63 14.52
C PRO A 1128 -20.68 17.36 14.16
N VAL A 1129 -20.84 16.32 14.99
CA VAL A 1129 -20.17 15.03 14.77
C VAL A 1129 -21.20 13.89 14.74
N ILE A 1130 -21.07 13.00 13.75
CA ILE A 1130 -21.82 11.73 13.66
C ILE A 1130 -20.85 10.61 14.01
N VAL A 1131 -21.10 9.89 15.10
CA VAL A 1131 -20.10 8.98 15.67
C VAL A 1131 -20.73 7.71 16.22
N SER A 1132 -19.98 6.61 16.20
CA SER A 1132 -20.36 5.36 16.86
C SER A 1132 -20.62 5.58 18.36
N ASP A 1133 -21.68 4.96 18.88
CA ASP A 1133 -22.03 5.00 20.30
C ASP A 1133 -21.20 4.02 21.15
N TYR A 1134 -19.87 4.07 21.02
CA TYR A 1134 -18.99 3.05 21.58
C TYR A 1134 -17.56 3.52 21.79
N SER A 1135 -16.89 3.00 22.83
CA SER A 1135 -15.47 3.24 23.15
C SER A 1135 -15.13 4.66 23.64
N GLY A 1136 -13.88 5.10 23.49
CA GLY A 1136 -13.31 6.25 24.19
C GLY A 1136 -13.95 7.60 23.86
N ASN A 1137 -14.56 7.77 22.69
CA ASN A 1137 -15.29 8.99 22.33
C ASN A 1137 -16.49 9.26 23.26
N ARG A 1138 -17.08 8.24 23.88
CA ARG A 1138 -18.26 8.36 24.77
C ARG A 1138 -18.01 9.24 25.99
N ASP A 1139 -16.76 9.44 26.36
CA ASP A 1139 -16.35 10.35 27.43
C ASP A 1139 -16.68 11.83 27.13
N PHE A 1140 -16.93 12.18 25.87
CA PHE A 1140 -17.33 13.53 25.46
C PHE A 1140 -18.47 13.58 24.41
N THR A 1141 -18.89 12.43 23.88
CA THR A 1141 -20.00 12.31 22.94
C THR A 1141 -21.22 11.69 23.62
N THR A 1142 -22.30 12.46 23.69
CA THR A 1142 -23.60 12.13 24.29
C THR A 1142 -24.70 12.54 23.33
N GLU A 1143 -25.95 12.16 23.58
CA GLU A 1143 -27.10 12.59 22.78
C GLU A 1143 -27.23 14.13 22.69
N LYS A 1144 -26.65 14.87 23.64
CA LYS A 1144 -26.64 16.34 23.66
C LYS A 1144 -25.45 16.97 22.94
N THR A 1145 -24.39 16.20 22.67
CA THR A 1145 -23.12 16.72 22.14
C THR A 1145 -22.70 16.11 20.81
N ALA A 1146 -23.37 15.04 20.36
CA ALA A 1146 -23.10 14.37 19.10
C ALA A 1146 -24.36 13.66 18.56
N PHE A 1147 -24.36 13.35 17.27
CA PHE A 1147 -25.28 12.41 16.66
C PHE A 1147 -24.73 10.99 16.82
N LEU A 1148 -25.24 10.27 17.81
CA LEU A 1148 -24.78 8.92 18.13
C LEU A 1148 -25.39 7.87 17.21
N VAL A 1149 -24.56 6.93 16.77
CA VAL A 1149 -24.94 5.81 15.90
C VAL A 1149 -24.85 4.52 16.71
N GLN A 1150 -26.01 3.89 16.87
CA GLN A 1150 -26.13 2.60 17.53
C GLN A 1150 -25.55 1.48 16.66
N GLY A 1151 -25.30 0.33 17.26
CA GLY A 1151 -24.66 -0.80 16.59
C GLY A 1151 -24.67 -2.05 17.45
N ARG A 1152 -23.95 -3.07 17.02
CA ARG A 1152 -23.86 -4.35 17.73
C ARG A 1152 -22.42 -4.76 17.93
N THR A 1153 -22.13 -5.44 19.04
CA THR A 1153 -20.81 -6.06 19.21
C THR A 1153 -20.69 -7.30 18.32
N ILE A 1154 -19.63 -7.39 17.54
CA ILE A 1154 -19.30 -8.56 16.71
C ILE A 1154 -17.95 -9.13 17.16
N PRO A 1155 -17.73 -10.45 17.10
CA PRO A 1155 -16.42 -11.04 17.34
C PRO A 1155 -15.35 -10.46 16.43
N LEU A 1156 -14.16 -10.24 16.97
CA LEU A 1156 -12.98 -9.86 16.20
C LEU A 1156 -12.46 -11.07 15.42
N ALA A 1157 -12.25 -10.94 14.10
CA ALA A 1157 -11.67 -12.04 13.33
C ALA A 1157 -10.17 -12.14 13.59
N GLN A 1158 -9.60 -13.33 13.39
CA GLN A 1158 -8.17 -13.55 13.58
C GLN A 1158 -7.36 -12.62 12.66
N GLY A 1159 -6.44 -11.84 13.26
CA GLY A 1159 -5.59 -10.89 12.53
C GLY A 1159 -6.21 -9.51 12.27
N ASP A 1160 -7.44 -9.22 12.73
CA ASP A 1160 -8.07 -7.91 12.54
C ASP A 1160 -7.39 -6.76 13.31
N TYR A 1161 -6.80 -7.07 14.46
CA TYR A 1161 -6.10 -6.14 15.33
C TYR A 1161 -5.01 -6.91 16.09
N ALA A 1162 -3.83 -6.29 16.23
CA ALA A 1162 -2.72 -6.92 16.94
C ALA A 1162 -3.12 -7.21 18.40
N PHE A 1163 -2.89 -8.45 18.85
CA PHE A 1163 -3.24 -8.93 20.18
C PHE A 1163 -4.76 -8.87 20.50
N GLY A 1164 -5.60 -8.91 19.46
CA GLY A 1164 -7.06 -8.81 19.58
C GLY A 1164 -7.80 -10.14 19.73
N GLU A 1165 -7.10 -11.25 19.92
CA GLU A 1165 -7.69 -12.59 19.89
C GLU A 1165 -8.82 -12.76 20.92
N GLY A 1166 -9.96 -13.30 20.45
CA GLY A 1166 -11.15 -13.55 21.26
C GLY A 1166 -11.90 -12.30 21.71
N GLN A 1167 -11.48 -11.09 21.31
CA GLN A 1167 -12.16 -9.83 21.63
C GLN A 1167 -13.30 -9.51 20.67
N VAL A 1168 -13.89 -8.33 20.81
CA VAL A 1168 -15.04 -7.88 20.01
C VAL A 1168 -14.80 -6.50 19.43
N TRP A 1169 -15.37 -6.27 18.26
CA TRP A 1169 -15.60 -4.95 17.70
C TRP A 1169 -17.01 -4.47 18.01
N PHE A 1170 -17.22 -3.15 17.99
CA PHE A 1170 -18.55 -2.59 17.78
C PHE A 1170 -18.76 -2.36 16.29
N ASP A 1171 -19.81 -2.90 15.70
CA ASP A 1171 -20.15 -2.69 14.30
C ASP A 1171 -21.31 -1.69 14.23
N PRO A 1172 -21.07 -0.43 13.85
CA PRO A 1172 -22.11 0.59 13.80
C PRO A 1172 -23.16 0.24 12.73
N ASP A 1173 -24.43 0.43 13.06
CA ASP A 1173 -25.54 0.16 12.17
C ASP A 1173 -25.61 1.23 11.06
N VAL A 1174 -25.50 0.78 9.81
CA VAL A 1174 -25.48 1.65 8.63
C VAL A 1174 -26.81 2.37 8.43
N GLY A 1175 -27.94 1.75 8.79
CA GLY A 1175 -29.27 2.38 8.70
C GLY A 1175 -29.43 3.49 9.73
N ALA A 1176 -29.08 3.24 10.99
CA ALA A 1176 -29.07 4.25 12.05
C ALA A 1176 -28.10 5.39 11.74
N ALA A 1177 -26.95 5.07 11.12
CA ALA A 1177 -26.03 6.07 10.62
C ALA A 1177 -26.67 6.93 9.53
N ALA A 1178 -27.33 6.32 8.54
CA ALA A 1178 -28.03 7.05 7.48
C ALA A 1178 -29.10 8.01 8.03
N GLU A 1179 -29.87 7.59 9.04
CA GLU A 1179 -30.79 8.47 9.76
C GLU A 1179 -30.09 9.63 10.46
N ALA A 1180 -28.91 9.40 11.04
CA ALA A 1180 -28.10 10.46 11.64
C ALA A 1180 -27.58 11.47 10.61
N PHE A 1181 -27.18 11.01 9.41
CA PHE A 1181 -26.85 11.88 8.27
C PHE A 1181 -28.03 12.78 7.89
N HIS A 1182 -29.25 12.22 7.78
CA HIS A 1182 -30.47 12.98 7.51
C HIS A 1182 -30.77 14.01 8.59
N ARG A 1183 -30.81 13.59 9.87
CA ARG A 1183 -31.09 14.52 10.98
C ARG A 1183 -30.07 15.66 11.03
N CYS A 1184 -28.79 15.35 10.80
CA CYS A 1184 -27.75 16.36 10.76
C CYS A 1184 -28.00 17.37 9.62
N LEU A 1185 -28.37 16.93 8.42
CA LEU A 1185 -28.64 17.83 7.30
C LEU A 1185 -29.92 18.65 7.49
N ASP A 1186 -31.02 17.98 7.81
CA ASP A 1186 -32.39 18.52 7.74
C ASP A 1186 -32.78 19.34 8.98
N GLN A 1187 -32.19 19.07 10.14
CA GLN A 1187 -32.54 19.73 11.41
C GLN A 1187 -31.50 20.78 11.82
N ALA A 1188 -31.45 21.90 11.08
CA ALA A 1188 -30.42 22.93 11.27
C ALA A 1188 -30.30 23.46 12.71
N GLU A 1189 -31.41 23.72 13.40
CA GLU A 1189 -31.40 24.22 14.79
C GLU A 1189 -30.82 23.19 15.76
N SER A 1190 -31.24 21.93 15.65
CA SER A 1190 -30.73 20.81 16.43
C SER A 1190 -29.22 20.61 16.19
N ARG A 1191 -28.80 20.60 14.91
CA ARG A 1191 -27.39 20.52 14.51
C ARG A 1191 -26.54 21.60 15.17
N MET A 1192 -26.98 22.87 15.10
CA MET A 1192 -26.25 24.00 15.70
C MET A 1192 -26.17 23.89 17.22
N SER A 1193 -27.26 23.48 17.88
CA SER A 1193 -27.31 23.30 19.33
C SER A 1193 -26.36 22.19 19.80
N ILE A 1194 -26.38 21.02 19.12
CA ILE A 1194 -25.50 19.89 19.40
C ILE A 1194 -24.02 20.28 19.20
N ALA A 1195 -23.70 20.97 18.10
CA ALA A 1195 -22.33 21.40 17.82
C ALA A 1195 -21.81 22.40 18.87
N ALA A 1196 -22.64 23.36 19.30
CA ALA A 1196 -22.29 24.32 20.34
C ALA A 1196 -22.08 23.65 21.70
N ALA A 1197 -22.97 22.72 22.07
CA ALA A 1197 -22.86 21.93 23.30
C ALA A 1197 -21.60 21.06 23.30
N GLY A 1198 -21.29 20.42 22.17
CA GLY A 1198 -20.08 19.65 21.97
C GLY A 1198 -18.82 20.47 22.14
N ARG A 1199 -18.75 21.63 21.46
CA ARG A 1199 -17.63 22.58 21.60
C ARG A 1199 -17.41 23.00 23.04
N ALA A 1200 -18.47 23.41 23.73
CA ALA A 1200 -18.41 23.84 25.13
C ALA A 1200 -17.94 22.71 26.04
N PHE A 1201 -18.41 21.48 25.81
CA PHE A 1201 -18.01 20.33 26.62
C PHE A 1201 -16.51 20.01 26.48
N VAL A 1202 -16.01 19.94 25.23
CA VAL A 1202 -14.60 19.62 24.97
C VAL A 1202 -13.70 20.74 25.51
N HIS A 1203 -14.03 22.00 25.22
CA HIS A 1203 -13.27 23.16 25.71
C HIS A 1203 -13.18 23.18 27.25
N ALA A 1204 -14.26 22.89 27.96
CA ALA A 1204 -14.28 22.96 29.42
C ALA A 1204 -13.49 21.84 30.13
N ARG A 1205 -13.25 20.70 29.46
CA ARG A 1205 -12.71 19.47 30.11
C ARG A 1205 -11.41 18.95 29.52
N TYR A 1206 -11.10 19.31 28.28
CA TYR A 1206 -9.92 18.81 27.55
C TYR A 1206 -8.98 19.94 27.14
N SER A 1207 -9.15 21.16 27.66
CA SER A 1207 -8.17 22.24 27.47
C SER A 1207 -6.84 21.91 28.18
N PRO A 1208 -5.72 22.52 27.75
CA PRO A 1208 -4.43 22.39 28.44
C PRO A 1208 -4.52 22.63 29.95
N GLU A 1209 -5.27 23.64 30.38
CA GLU A 1209 -5.42 24.03 31.78
C GLU A 1209 -6.22 22.98 32.57
N ALA A 1210 -7.34 22.49 32.01
CA ALA A 1210 -8.19 21.52 32.67
C ALA A 1210 -7.49 20.15 32.81
N VAL A 1211 -6.81 19.70 31.76
CA VAL A 1211 -6.04 18.45 31.76
C VAL A 1211 -4.80 18.58 32.63
N GLY A 1212 -4.06 19.68 32.50
CA GLY A 1212 -2.90 19.99 33.33
C GLY A 1212 -3.25 19.95 34.81
N ALA A 1213 -4.33 20.61 35.23
CA ALA A 1213 -4.79 20.58 36.62
C ALA A 1213 -5.09 19.15 37.14
N ALA A 1214 -5.65 18.28 36.29
CA ALA A 1214 -5.86 16.88 36.64
C ALA A 1214 -4.54 16.12 36.80
N TYR A 1215 -3.57 16.35 35.90
CA TYR A 1215 -2.24 15.74 35.96
C TYR A 1215 -1.49 16.20 37.21
N ALA A 1216 -1.44 17.50 37.49
CA ALA A 1216 -0.86 18.06 38.73
C ALA A 1216 -1.43 17.40 39.98
N LYS A 1217 -2.76 17.30 40.05
CA LYS A 1217 -3.43 16.70 41.20
C LYS A 1217 -2.99 15.25 41.41
N ARG A 1218 -2.83 14.45 40.34
CA ARG A 1218 -2.37 13.06 40.48
C ARG A 1218 -0.88 12.98 40.82
N LEU A 1219 -0.04 13.77 40.14
CA LEU A 1219 1.40 13.81 40.36
C LEU A 1219 1.76 14.28 41.78
N ALA A 1220 0.99 15.18 42.38
CA ALA A 1220 1.16 15.57 43.77
C ALA A 1220 0.97 14.40 44.75
N HIS A 1221 0.08 13.45 44.45
CA HIS A 1221 -0.06 12.22 45.24
C HIS A 1221 1.12 11.28 45.00
N VAL A 1222 1.56 11.11 43.75
CA VAL A 1222 2.71 10.25 43.39
C VAL A 1222 3.99 10.72 44.06
N ASN A 1223 4.25 12.03 44.10
CA ASN A 1223 5.44 12.59 44.73
C ASN A 1223 5.40 12.56 46.27
N ALA A 1224 4.24 12.30 46.87
CA ALA A 1224 4.06 12.22 48.33
C ALA A 1224 4.13 10.77 48.87
N SER A 1225 4.01 9.78 47.98
CA SER A 1225 4.13 8.33 48.25
C SER A 1225 5.53 7.82 47.92
#